data_AF-A0A351VI12-F1
#
_entry.id   AF-A0A351VI12-F1
#
_cell.length_a   1.000
_cell.length_b   1.000
_cell.length_c   1.000
_cell.angle_alpha   90.00
_cell.angle_beta   90.00
_cell.angle_gamma   90.00
#
_symmetry.space_group_name_H-M   'P 1'
#
loop_
_entity.id
_entity.type
_entity.pdbx_description
1 polymer ?
#
loop_
_entity_poly.entity_id
_entity_poly.type
_entity_poly.pdbx_seq_one_letter_code
_entity_poly.pdbx_strand_id
1 'polypeptide(L)'
;MMGRKLWYIVTLLAFALLPLAGCSGGGSSSATVGEKGTLLTVAGKVNTAAAKTTAKTVGLTPIALNTVEVYNAQDGASLGTATIDANGSFTGLAFTLPSTKTVLVFKATVAQGTFLNILPIDLSNPPTGITSNNPISIVISQESTAIAKLVSSLLGLTGDLGDAGQTLNSLNPVGTYAATAQLVVDNGGMQLAYGGNGLALSGRFSSAALLPALDANNLSVDQLNNTMLDGSITSVAIPGNKPVVSFQVVNKATGKGIRGLKSFNLVIAQLKPEANGSPSEWLSYMVTPSAVTATAPVSLPGRPSTDAATASSITVSQAGVTPVVKVNVEPYSVIDNGDGSYTVIFGKDIKNAAAINHGVGPTYDANLTHRVMVGIRTTPSVALQQNGTNLSNFYNEKYFIKDFVPATPAVAPTVERNMTTTDACNECHTKIGVTTPHGGRGDVKYCMMCHTSQRANGRTPSTSTNGVFTGTTYVADGEVSGDFVTMIHKIHMGSKLTKTGYNYAGVLFNDILYPKAITNCRQCHKGDSAAELTAAPQANNWKEKPSRKSCGSCHDNINFATGANAKVGGLAHPVQADDQFCASCHGTGGPYPVENFHMSEIATPNSPNVAAGLVNFFYEVSSASVAADNTLSIKFRIQQNVGSLTAPKTNVALPLAGFTGGPSFLLAYYLDNPNQPAAQFAADYNNFGVKAAQPKTVSIANIVNGTMGTLGTPDANGYYTVTINSASAFPIGAKMRAVGLQGYFTQAAGTNGIAAATARHALSAVKSVTGDAVRRDVIDSAKCATCHEWFEGHGGNRVVGKDTVGQSICTLCHVPNLSSSGKGVNAATVTTTMSATEQALLTADGYTLLDPTTYPEETNNFKDMIHGIHAGKDRTNPLKFVRDRGSVVVYFSTATFKFPGILKNCAMCHKGTTYTSIPAGAQVTTDETTNGTALDLTNNVAVVSASRTSVPNATDLVTTPFTGACVSCHDAPNAKAHMKQMGGQIRVARSVADPSSEACVTCHGSTGANPLWNVHRFSVVGE
;
A
#
# COMPACT_ATOMS: atom_id res chain seq x y z
N MET A 1 -53.32 -23.77 23.89
CA MET A 1 -53.64 -24.81 22.89
C MET A 1 -52.33 -25.56 22.60
N MET A 2 -51.90 -26.55 23.38
CA MET A 2 -52.51 -27.87 23.62
C MET A 2 -52.94 -28.58 22.33
N GLY A 3 -52.39 -29.77 22.09
CA GLY A 3 -52.97 -30.79 21.20
C GLY A 3 -51.94 -31.44 20.28
N ARG A 4 -51.21 -32.48 20.72
CA ARG A 4 -51.57 -33.93 20.72
C ARG A 4 -51.41 -34.56 19.32
N LYS A 5 -50.39 -35.40 19.10
CA LYS A 5 -50.28 -36.84 19.49
C LYS A 5 -51.32 -37.73 18.82
N LEU A 6 -50.84 -38.76 18.12
CA LEU A 6 -51.25 -40.19 18.19
C LEU A 6 -50.41 -40.93 17.10
N TRP A 7 -49.74 -42.08 17.30
CA TRP A 7 -50.15 -43.40 17.83
C TRP A 7 -48.92 -44.16 18.41
N TYR A 8 -48.90 -44.60 19.68
CA TYR A 8 -49.17 -45.95 20.26
C TYR A 8 -48.22 -47.09 19.76
N ILE A 9 -47.21 -47.53 20.54
CA ILE A 9 -47.19 -48.52 21.67
C ILE A 9 -47.38 -49.98 21.23
N VAL A 10 -46.44 -50.88 21.54
CA VAL A 10 -46.58 -52.08 22.42
C VAL A 10 -45.19 -52.62 22.81
N THR A 11 -45.04 -52.87 24.11
CA THR A 11 -43.98 -53.46 24.93
C THR A 11 -43.98 -55.01 24.90
N LEU A 12 -42.82 -55.69 25.07
CA LEU A 12 -42.51 -56.54 26.25
C LEU A 12 -41.21 -57.37 26.11
N LEU A 13 -40.60 -57.55 27.29
CA LEU A 13 -39.37 -58.25 27.67
C LEU A 13 -39.36 -59.78 27.46
N ALA A 14 -38.16 -60.35 27.31
CA ALA A 14 -37.78 -61.62 27.95
C ALA A 14 -36.26 -61.67 28.25
N PHE A 15 -35.94 -62.15 29.45
CA PHE A 15 -34.65 -62.22 30.16
C PHE A 15 -33.68 -63.29 29.63
N ALA A 16 -32.36 -63.12 29.86
CA ALA A 16 -31.53 -64.02 30.69
C ALA A 16 -30.02 -63.63 30.76
N LEU A 17 -29.57 -63.28 31.97
CA LEU A 17 -28.38 -63.74 32.73
C LEU A 17 -26.92 -63.57 32.18
N LEU A 18 -26.14 -62.82 32.97
CA LEU A 18 -24.66 -62.74 33.12
C LEU A 18 -24.02 -64.08 33.59
N PRO A 19 -22.70 -64.39 33.38
CA PRO A 19 -21.60 -63.74 34.14
C PRO A 19 -20.18 -63.61 33.48
N LEU A 20 -19.43 -62.69 34.11
CA LEU A 20 -17.97 -62.50 34.29
C LEU A 20 -16.95 -63.58 33.85
N ALA A 21 -15.85 -63.10 33.21
CA ALA A 21 -14.41 -63.40 33.40
C ALA A 21 -13.66 -63.03 32.08
N GLY A 22 -12.48 -62.40 32.00
CA GLY A 22 -11.38 -62.17 32.92
C GLY A 22 -10.07 -62.45 32.17
N CYS A 23 -9.14 -61.47 32.13
CA CYS A 23 -7.72 -61.58 31.71
C CYS A 23 -7.48 -61.84 30.19
N SER A 24 -6.42 -61.37 29.52
CA SER A 24 -5.08 -60.91 29.91
C SER A 24 -4.50 -60.06 28.77
N GLY A 25 -3.46 -59.28 29.07
CA GLY A 25 -2.87 -58.30 28.17
C GLY A 25 -2.22 -58.87 26.90
N GLY A 26 -2.29 -58.06 25.85
CA GLY A 26 -1.36 -58.04 24.74
C GLY A 26 -1.12 -56.58 24.41
N GLY A 27 0.05 -56.05 24.73
CA GLY A 27 0.43 -54.72 24.33
C GLY A 27 0.41 -54.63 22.81
N SER A 28 -0.61 -53.96 22.26
CA SER A 28 -0.56 -53.50 20.88
C SER A 28 0.43 -52.35 20.84
N SER A 29 1.66 -52.66 20.43
CA SER A 29 2.54 -51.66 19.84
C SER A 29 1.73 -50.93 18.77
N SER A 30 1.51 -49.62 18.95
CA SER A 30 0.92 -48.78 17.92
C SER A 30 1.78 -48.92 16.67
N ALA A 31 1.26 -49.57 15.64
CA ALA A 31 1.96 -49.66 14.36
C ALA A 31 2.15 -48.23 13.84
N THR A 32 3.39 -47.74 13.89
CA THR A 32 3.81 -46.52 13.22
C THR A 32 3.76 -46.76 11.72
N VAL A 33 3.19 -45.81 10.98
CA VAL A 33 2.95 -45.88 9.52
C VAL A 33 4.27 -45.73 8.72
N GLY A 34 5.33 -46.43 9.11
CA GLY A 34 6.70 -46.24 8.62
C GLY A 34 7.43 -47.49 8.13
N GLU A 35 6.86 -48.69 8.29
CA GLU A 35 7.56 -49.95 7.99
C GLU A 35 6.95 -50.69 6.80
N LYS A 36 7.81 -51.27 5.95
CA LYS A 36 7.40 -52.20 4.90
C LYS A 36 6.60 -53.32 5.56
N GLY A 37 5.43 -53.67 5.02
CA GLY A 37 4.50 -54.58 5.69
C GLY A 37 3.35 -53.89 6.45
N THR A 38 3.28 -52.55 6.44
CA THR A 38 2.15 -51.80 7.01
C THR A 38 0.87 -52.10 6.23
N LEU A 39 -0.19 -52.50 6.95
CA LEU A 39 -1.55 -52.64 6.41
C LEU A 39 -2.18 -51.26 6.26
N LEU A 40 -2.54 -50.90 5.04
CA LEU A 40 -3.33 -49.70 4.74
C LEU A 40 -4.77 -50.08 4.50
N THR A 41 -5.69 -49.27 5.00
CA THR A 41 -7.10 -49.32 4.58
C THR A 41 -7.43 -48.02 3.87
N VAL A 42 -7.94 -48.15 2.64
CA VAL A 42 -8.35 -47.06 1.78
C VAL A 42 -9.88 -47.05 1.67
N ALA A 43 -10.45 -45.86 1.75
CA ALA A 43 -11.82 -45.55 1.36
C ALA A 43 -11.78 -44.48 0.26
N GLY A 44 -12.90 -44.22 -0.40
CA GLY A 44 -12.90 -43.17 -1.41
C GLY A 44 -14.20 -43.05 -2.19
N LYS A 45 -14.15 -42.22 -3.23
CA LYS A 45 -15.28 -41.99 -4.12
C LYS A 45 -14.83 -41.87 -5.58
N VAL A 46 -15.54 -42.53 -6.46
CA VAL A 46 -15.46 -42.39 -7.92
C VAL A 46 -16.49 -41.36 -8.36
N ASN A 47 -16.03 -40.22 -8.89
CA ASN A 47 -16.90 -39.16 -9.39
C ASN A 47 -17.10 -39.31 -10.90
N THR A 48 -18.30 -39.72 -11.30
CA THR A 48 -18.69 -39.97 -12.70
C THR A 48 -19.45 -38.82 -13.35
N ALA A 49 -19.67 -37.70 -12.65
CA ALA A 49 -20.61 -36.63 -13.02
C ALA A 49 -20.27 -35.83 -14.30
N ALA A 50 -19.20 -36.17 -15.04
CA ALA A 50 -18.80 -35.52 -16.30
C ALA A 50 -18.65 -36.48 -17.50
N ALA A 51 -19.11 -37.73 -17.41
CA ALA A 51 -18.87 -38.74 -18.45
C ALA A 51 -19.68 -38.47 -19.75
N LYS A 52 -19.06 -37.82 -20.74
CA LYS A 52 -19.36 -38.05 -22.16
C LYS A 52 -18.12 -38.62 -22.86
N THR A 53 -18.23 -39.91 -23.20
CA THR A 53 -17.55 -40.61 -24.31
C THR A 53 -16.03 -40.49 -24.43
N THR A 54 -15.29 -41.41 -23.78
CA THR A 54 -14.20 -42.21 -24.39
C THR A 54 -13.66 -43.23 -23.36
N ALA A 55 -14.33 -44.39 -23.26
CA ALA A 55 -13.80 -45.53 -22.51
C ALA A 55 -12.78 -46.29 -23.39
N LYS A 56 -11.60 -46.59 -22.84
CA LYS A 56 -10.57 -47.42 -23.50
C LYS A 56 -11.02 -48.88 -23.39
N THR A 57 -11.12 -49.58 -24.51
CA THR A 57 -11.18 -51.04 -24.54
C THR A 57 -9.73 -51.56 -24.63
N VAL A 58 -9.50 -52.70 -23.97
CA VAL A 58 -8.32 -53.58 -24.06
C VAL A 58 -7.27 -53.41 -22.95
N GLY A 59 -7.02 -54.53 -22.23
CA GLY A 59 -5.66 -54.80 -21.77
C GLY A 59 -5.40 -55.75 -20.61
N LEU A 60 -6.36 -56.22 -19.81
CA LEU A 60 -6.16 -57.22 -18.74
C LEU A 60 -7.45 -58.05 -18.52
N THR A 61 -7.34 -59.23 -17.91
CA THR A 61 -8.40 -60.21 -17.53
C THR A 61 -9.73 -59.58 -17.08
N PRO A 62 -10.90 -60.25 -17.19
CA PRO A 62 -12.21 -59.64 -16.94
C PRO A 62 -12.27 -58.94 -15.57
N ILE A 63 -12.18 -57.60 -15.56
CA ILE A 63 -12.30 -56.81 -14.33
C ILE A 63 -13.78 -56.67 -14.02
N ALA A 64 -14.18 -57.03 -12.80
CA ALA A 64 -15.57 -56.94 -12.37
C ALA A 64 -16.05 -55.47 -12.38
N LEU A 65 -17.23 -55.24 -12.93
CA LEU A 65 -17.88 -53.92 -12.92
C LEU A 65 -18.13 -53.47 -11.47
N ASN A 66 -17.98 -52.17 -11.21
CA ASN A 66 -18.11 -51.55 -9.88
C ASN A 66 -17.05 -52.02 -8.90
N THR A 67 -15.79 -52.05 -9.35
CA THR A 67 -14.64 -52.32 -8.49
C THR A 67 -13.57 -51.23 -8.60
N VAL A 68 -12.80 -51.08 -7.52
CA VAL A 68 -11.57 -50.31 -7.50
C VAL A 68 -10.42 -51.23 -7.12
N GLU A 69 -9.36 -51.20 -7.93
CA GLU A 69 -8.16 -52.00 -7.74
C GLU A 69 -6.96 -51.07 -7.52
N VAL A 70 -5.98 -51.54 -6.77
CA VAL A 70 -4.72 -50.84 -6.55
C VAL A 70 -3.56 -51.68 -7.07
N TYR A 71 -2.68 -51.05 -7.84
CA TYR A 71 -1.50 -51.67 -8.44
C TYR A 71 -0.24 -50.96 -7.96
N ASN A 72 0.87 -51.71 -7.83
CA ASN A 72 2.20 -51.14 -7.68
C ASN A 72 2.71 -50.67 -9.04
N ALA A 73 3.00 -49.39 -9.21
CA ALA A 73 3.48 -48.85 -10.49
C ALA A 73 4.89 -49.37 -10.86
N GLN A 74 5.67 -49.84 -9.87
CA GLN A 74 7.03 -50.31 -10.12
C GLN A 74 7.04 -51.55 -11.03
N ASP A 75 6.18 -52.51 -10.73
CA ASP A 75 6.16 -53.84 -11.34
C ASP A 75 4.79 -54.24 -11.91
N GLY A 76 3.74 -53.44 -11.70
CA GLY A 76 2.38 -53.71 -12.15
C GLY A 76 1.62 -54.71 -11.26
N ALA A 77 2.16 -55.11 -10.11
CA ALA A 77 1.52 -56.10 -9.23
C ALA A 77 0.22 -55.55 -8.62
N SER A 78 -0.88 -56.31 -8.70
CA SER A 78 -2.13 -55.99 -8.00
C SER A 78 -1.96 -56.20 -6.50
N LEU A 79 -2.31 -55.19 -5.70
CA LEU A 79 -2.13 -55.17 -4.25
C LEU A 79 -3.43 -55.38 -3.47
N GLY A 80 -4.59 -55.07 -4.07
CA GLY A 80 -5.90 -55.18 -3.41
C GLY A 80 -7.05 -54.69 -4.28
N THR A 81 -8.28 -55.05 -3.89
CA THR A 81 -9.52 -54.67 -4.58
C THR A 81 -10.65 -54.39 -3.58
N ALA A 82 -11.61 -53.55 -3.96
CA ALA A 82 -12.83 -53.29 -3.21
C ALA A 82 -14.01 -53.01 -4.16
N THR A 83 -15.23 -53.22 -3.65
CA THR A 83 -16.46 -52.92 -4.38
C THR A 83 -16.83 -51.44 -4.25
N ILE A 84 -17.40 -50.89 -5.32
CA ILE A 84 -17.93 -49.53 -5.41
C ILE A 84 -19.45 -49.62 -5.27
N ASP A 85 -20.00 -48.84 -4.35
CA ASP A 85 -21.44 -48.74 -4.13
C ASP A 85 -22.15 -47.91 -5.22
N ALA A 86 -23.49 -47.92 -5.19
CA ALA A 86 -24.31 -47.20 -6.17
C ALA A 86 -24.11 -45.67 -6.17
N ASN A 87 -23.57 -45.10 -5.09
CA ASN A 87 -23.26 -43.67 -4.98
C ASN A 87 -21.81 -43.35 -5.41
N GLY A 88 -21.09 -44.34 -5.93
CA GLY A 88 -19.70 -44.26 -6.34
C GLY A 88 -18.70 -44.33 -5.19
N SER A 89 -19.13 -44.63 -3.96
CA SER A 89 -18.24 -44.71 -2.80
C SER A 89 -17.69 -46.13 -2.62
N PHE A 90 -16.50 -46.25 -2.05
CA PHE A 90 -15.93 -47.56 -1.67
C PHE A 90 -15.25 -47.44 -0.31
N THR A 91 -15.25 -48.55 0.44
CA THR A 91 -14.62 -48.65 1.77
C THR A 91 -13.97 -50.02 1.91
N GLY A 92 -13.03 -50.14 2.85
CA GLY A 92 -12.41 -51.44 3.16
C GLY A 92 -11.40 -51.93 2.11
N LEU A 93 -10.91 -51.08 1.20
CA LEU A 93 -9.82 -51.44 0.29
C LEU A 93 -8.54 -51.60 1.12
N ALA A 94 -8.23 -52.83 1.52
CA ALA A 94 -7.10 -53.13 2.37
C ALA A 94 -5.96 -53.78 1.58
N PHE A 95 -4.75 -53.29 1.74
CA PHE A 95 -3.55 -53.87 1.14
C PHE A 95 -2.32 -53.59 1.99
N THR A 96 -1.30 -54.41 1.82
CA THR A 96 -0.02 -54.24 2.52
C THR A 96 0.96 -53.49 1.62
N LEU A 97 1.64 -52.49 2.17
CA LEU A 97 2.63 -51.74 1.41
C LEU A 97 3.83 -52.63 1.03
N PRO A 98 4.19 -52.69 -0.28
CA PRO A 98 5.29 -53.53 -0.74
C PRO A 98 6.67 -53.00 -0.32
N SER A 99 6.76 -51.71 -0.01
CA SER A 99 7.95 -51.00 0.46
C SER A 99 7.52 -49.73 1.20
N THR A 100 8.44 -49.14 1.96
CA THR A 100 8.25 -47.82 2.59
C THR A 100 8.26 -46.67 1.57
N LYS A 101 8.56 -46.97 0.30
CA LYS A 101 8.70 -46.03 -0.82
C LYS A 101 8.17 -46.68 -2.11
N THR A 102 6.95 -46.32 -2.53
CA THR A 102 6.29 -46.92 -3.69
C THR A 102 5.39 -45.93 -4.44
N VAL A 103 5.08 -46.17 -5.71
CA VAL A 103 4.04 -45.43 -6.45
C VAL A 103 2.87 -46.37 -6.65
N LEU A 104 1.66 -45.95 -6.26
CA LEU A 104 0.43 -46.72 -6.42
C LEU A 104 -0.40 -46.20 -7.58
N VAL A 105 -1.06 -47.10 -8.28
CA VAL A 105 -2.06 -46.79 -9.31
C VAL A 105 -3.40 -47.33 -8.87
N PHE A 106 -4.38 -46.46 -8.68
CA PHE A 106 -5.77 -46.86 -8.43
C PHE A 106 -6.55 -46.85 -9.73
N LYS A 107 -7.18 -47.97 -10.05
CA LYS A 107 -7.98 -48.17 -11.26
C LYS A 107 -9.40 -48.52 -10.85
N ALA A 108 -10.32 -47.61 -11.09
CA ALA A 108 -11.75 -47.83 -10.85
C ALA A 108 -12.47 -48.16 -12.15
N THR A 109 -13.22 -49.26 -12.15
CA THR A 109 -14.02 -49.70 -13.31
C THR A 109 -15.49 -49.66 -12.93
N VAL A 110 -16.24 -48.74 -13.53
CA VAL A 110 -17.69 -48.55 -13.33
C VAL A 110 -18.41 -48.57 -14.68
N ALA A 111 -19.75 -48.56 -14.68
CA ALA A 111 -20.55 -48.59 -15.91
C ALA A 111 -20.19 -47.48 -16.93
N GLN A 112 -19.70 -46.35 -16.43
CA GLN A 112 -19.33 -45.19 -17.25
C GLN A 112 -17.90 -45.27 -17.83
N GLY A 113 -17.11 -46.28 -17.47
CA GLY A 113 -15.74 -46.50 -17.97
C GLY A 113 -14.70 -46.72 -16.87
N THR A 114 -13.43 -46.79 -17.28
CA THR A 114 -12.29 -46.91 -16.37
C THR A 114 -11.69 -45.55 -16.06
N PHE A 115 -11.45 -45.30 -14.77
CA PHE A 115 -10.83 -44.09 -14.26
C PHE A 115 -9.54 -44.45 -13.50
N LEU A 116 -8.54 -43.58 -13.59
CA LEU A 116 -7.20 -43.80 -13.07
C LEU A 116 -6.77 -42.72 -12.08
N ASN A 117 -5.95 -43.09 -11.12
CA ASN A 117 -5.30 -42.17 -10.19
C ASN A 117 -3.90 -42.71 -9.84
N ILE A 118 -2.87 -41.86 -9.85
CA ILE A 118 -1.49 -42.23 -9.53
C ILE A 118 -1.04 -41.48 -8.26
N LEU A 119 -0.46 -42.23 -7.32
CA LEU A 119 -0.08 -41.76 -6.00
C LEU A 119 1.33 -42.27 -5.59
N PRO A 120 2.37 -41.42 -5.66
CA PRO A 120 3.60 -41.62 -4.91
C PRO A 120 3.39 -41.64 -3.38
N ILE A 121 3.92 -42.68 -2.73
CA ILE A 121 3.95 -42.90 -1.28
C ILE A 121 5.39 -43.03 -0.79
N ASP A 122 5.85 -42.07 0.03
CA ASP A 122 7.10 -42.15 0.78
C ASP A 122 6.80 -42.05 2.28
N LEU A 123 7.07 -43.14 3.01
CA LEU A 123 6.87 -43.29 4.45
C LEU A 123 8.19 -43.56 5.17
N SER A 124 9.35 -43.24 4.56
CA SER A 124 10.66 -43.50 5.17
C SER A 124 11.00 -42.62 6.37
N ASN A 125 10.22 -41.57 6.64
CA ASN A 125 10.45 -40.68 7.78
C ASN A 125 9.09 -40.14 8.33
N PRO A 126 8.23 -41.00 8.91
CA PRO A 126 6.91 -40.59 9.35
C PRO A 126 7.01 -39.68 10.59
N PRO A 127 6.25 -38.59 10.69
CA PRO A 127 6.23 -37.77 11.90
C PRO A 127 5.68 -38.58 13.09
N THR A 128 6.19 -38.29 14.29
CA THR A 128 5.80 -38.97 15.53
C THR A 128 4.32 -38.72 15.85
N GLY A 129 3.53 -39.79 16.03
CA GLY A 129 2.13 -39.72 16.51
C GLY A 129 1.04 -40.26 15.58
N ILE A 130 1.38 -40.89 14.46
CA ILE A 130 0.40 -41.54 13.56
C ILE A 130 0.14 -42.98 14.00
N THR A 131 -1.13 -43.34 14.18
CA THR A 131 -1.58 -44.73 14.42
C THR A 131 -2.32 -45.27 13.19
N SER A 132 -2.36 -46.59 13.03
CA SER A 132 -3.01 -47.34 11.93
C SER A 132 -4.54 -47.18 11.81
N ASN A 133 -5.17 -46.36 12.66
CA ASN A 133 -6.64 -46.28 12.79
C ASN A 133 -7.32 -45.26 11.86
N ASN A 134 -6.58 -44.59 10.98
CA ASN A 134 -7.15 -43.58 10.07
C ASN A 134 -7.10 -44.06 8.62
N PRO A 135 -8.26 -44.38 8.00
CA PRO A 135 -8.29 -44.82 6.62
C PRO A 135 -7.88 -43.69 5.67
N ILE A 136 -7.05 -44.03 4.71
CA ILE A 136 -6.68 -43.16 3.59
C ILE A 136 -7.93 -42.94 2.72
N SER A 137 -8.27 -41.70 2.35
CA SER A 137 -9.42 -41.42 1.47
C SER A 137 -8.99 -40.89 0.11
N ILE A 138 -9.38 -41.51 -1.01
CA ILE A 138 -9.06 -41.02 -2.37
C ILE A 138 -10.29 -40.65 -3.19
N VAL A 139 -10.13 -39.71 -4.13
CA VAL A 139 -11.13 -39.42 -5.17
C VAL A 139 -10.58 -39.88 -6.51
N ILE A 140 -11.39 -40.59 -7.30
CA ILE A 140 -11.05 -40.99 -8.66
C ILE A 140 -12.05 -40.32 -9.61
N SER A 141 -11.58 -39.61 -10.63
CA SER A 141 -12.41 -38.76 -11.50
C SER A 141 -11.87 -38.70 -12.93
N GLN A 142 -12.58 -38.01 -13.84
CA GLN A 142 -12.01 -37.70 -15.16
C GLN A 142 -10.72 -36.87 -15.06
N GLU A 143 -10.66 -35.94 -14.12
CA GLU A 143 -9.49 -35.08 -13.91
C GLU A 143 -8.28 -35.92 -13.47
N SER A 144 -8.49 -36.82 -12.50
CA SER A 144 -7.46 -37.78 -12.05
C SER A 144 -6.95 -38.64 -13.20
N THR A 145 -7.85 -39.05 -14.07
CA THR A 145 -7.55 -39.90 -15.23
C THR A 145 -6.79 -39.14 -16.31
N ALA A 146 -7.16 -37.88 -16.57
CA ALA A 146 -6.45 -37.02 -17.51
C ALA A 146 -5.03 -36.73 -17.04
N ILE A 147 -4.85 -36.53 -15.74
CA ILE A 147 -3.55 -36.35 -15.11
C ILE A 147 -2.73 -37.63 -15.17
N ALA A 148 -3.30 -38.78 -14.83
CA ALA A 148 -2.61 -40.06 -14.93
C ALA A 148 -2.11 -40.34 -16.37
N LYS A 149 -2.93 -40.01 -17.38
CA LYS A 149 -2.56 -40.07 -18.80
C LYS A 149 -1.43 -39.11 -19.14
N LEU A 150 -1.50 -37.87 -18.65
CA LEU A 150 -0.47 -36.87 -18.86
C LEU A 150 0.86 -37.27 -18.23
N VAL A 151 0.85 -37.73 -16.96
CA VAL A 151 2.01 -38.28 -16.26
C VAL A 151 2.62 -39.42 -17.07
N SER A 152 1.80 -40.36 -17.54
CA SER A 152 2.28 -41.52 -18.31
C SER A 152 2.96 -41.07 -19.62
N SER A 153 2.35 -40.14 -20.35
CA SER A 153 2.94 -39.54 -21.55
C SER A 153 4.26 -38.81 -21.27
N LEU A 154 4.31 -38.02 -20.19
CA LEU A 154 5.51 -37.26 -19.79
C LEU A 154 6.65 -38.16 -19.31
N LEU A 155 6.34 -39.34 -18.77
CA LEU A 155 7.30 -40.40 -18.47
C LEU A 155 7.78 -41.16 -19.73
N GLY A 156 7.20 -40.89 -20.90
CA GLY A 156 7.54 -41.56 -22.16
C GLY A 156 6.83 -42.91 -22.36
N LEU A 157 5.77 -43.20 -21.61
CA LEU A 157 4.97 -44.42 -21.75
C LEU A 157 4.02 -44.32 -22.94
N THR A 158 3.80 -45.43 -23.64
CA THR A 158 2.85 -45.53 -24.76
C THR A 158 1.42 -45.85 -24.31
N GLY A 159 1.25 -46.20 -23.03
CA GLY A 159 -0.02 -46.44 -22.36
C GLY A 159 -0.06 -45.83 -20.97
N ASP A 160 -1.04 -46.25 -20.16
CA ASP A 160 -1.23 -45.70 -18.81
C ASP A 160 -0.37 -46.46 -17.81
N LEU A 161 0.25 -45.74 -16.86
CA LEU A 161 1.04 -46.34 -15.79
C LEU A 161 0.21 -47.37 -15.01
N GLY A 162 0.74 -48.59 -14.85
CA GLY A 162 0.04 -49.71 -14.21
C GLY A 162 -0.70 -50.64 -15.19
N ASP A 163 -0.79 -50.30 -16.48
CA ASP A 163 -1.19 -51.26 -17.51
C ASP A 163 -0.06 -52.28 -17.79
N ALA A 164 -0.40 -53.41 -18.41
CA ALA A 164 0.56 -54.45 -18.76
C ALA A 164 1.74 -53.89 -19.59
N GLY A 165 2.96 -54.05 -19.10
CA GLY A 165 4.17 -53.55 -19.75
C GLY A 165 4.38 -52.04 -19.67
N GLN A 166 3.52 -51.29 -18.97
CA GLN A 166 3.60 -49.85 -18.74
C GLN A 166 3.92 -49.58 -17.26
N THR A 167 5.13 -49.92 -16.83
CA THR A 167 5.57 -49.84 -15.43
C THR A 167 6.79 -48.93 -15.29
N LEU A 168 7.18 -48.59 -14.07
CA LEU A 168 8.41 -47.82 -13.88
C LEU A 168 9.66 -48.64 -14.21
N ASN A 169 9.60 -49.97 -14.06
CA ASN A 169 10.67 -50.88 -14.51
C ASN A 169 10.87 -50.91 -16.03
N SER A 170 9.87 -50.50 -16.83
CA SER A 170 9.97 -50.46 -18.29
C SER A 170 10.54 -49.15 -18.85
N LEU A 171 10.85 -48.16 -18.00
CA LEU A 171 11.47 -46.90 -18.41
C LEU A 171 12.97 -47.06 -18.68
N ASN A 172 13.53 -46.25 -19.57
CA ASN A 172 14.98 -46.20 -19.84
C ASN A 172 15.53 -44.77 -19.65
N PRO A 173 16.46 -44.53 -18.70
CA PRO A 173 16.99 -45.49 -17.73
C PRO A 173 15.90 -45.94 -16.74
N VAL A 174 16.08 -47.15 -16.19
CA VAL A 174 15.15 -47.69 -15.18
C VAL A 174 15.09 -46.70 -14.02
N GLY A 175 13.88 -46.20 -13.75
CA GLY A 175 13.69 -45.13 -12.79
C GLY A 175 13.78 -45.64 -11.35
N THR A 176 14.73 -45.11 -10.56
CA THR A 176 14.72 -45.32 -9.11
C THR A 176 13.48 -44.67 -8.51
N TYR A 177 12.91 -45.23 -7.43
CA TYR A 177 11.74 -44.63 -6.78
C TYR A 177 11.93 -43.13 -6.51
N ALA A 178 13.10 -42.70 -6.03
CA ALA A 178 13.34 -41.29 -5.72
C ALA A 178 13.24 -40.36 -6.95
N ALA A 179 13.87 -40.73 -8.07
CA ALA A 179 13.81 -39.95 -9.30
C ALA A 179 12.40 -40.00 -9.93
N THR A 180 11.77 -41.16 -9.91
CA THR A 180 10.48 -41.39 -10.56
C THR A 180 9.32 -40.86 -9.75
N ALA A 181 9.33 -40.98 -8.43
CA ALA A 181 8.33 -40.38 -7.57
C ALA A 181 8.37 -38.85 -7.69
N GLN A 182 9.57 -38.26 -7.75
CA GLN A 182 9.71 -36.84 -8.01
C GLN A 182 9.15 -36.48 -9.39
N LEU A 183 9.51 -37.20 -10.46
CA LEU A 183 8.93 -36.96 -11.78
C LEU A 183 7.41 -37.14 -11.83
N VAL A 184 6.86 -38.16 -11.16
CA VAL A 184 5.42 -38.38 -11.08
C VAL A 184 4.76 -37.20 -10.37
N VAL A 185 5.30 -36.78 -9.22
CA VAL A 185 4.89 -35.58 -8.49
C VAL A 185 4.94 -34.32 -9.40
N ASP A 186 6.04 -34.12 -10.12
CA ASP A 186 6.28 -32.94 -10.99
C ASP A 186 5.34 -32.85 -12.19
N ASN A 187 4.79 -34.01 -12.59
CA ASN A 187 3.94 -34.18 -13.74
C ASN A 187 2.47 -34.44 -13.36
N GLY A 188 2.12 -34.32 -12.07
CA GLY A 188 0.73 -34.31 -11.59
C GLY A 188 0.27 -35.49 -10.73
N GLY A 189 1.15 -36.41 -10.39
CA GLY A 189 0.85 -37.48 -9.44
C GLY A 189 0.49 -36.91 -8.07
N MET A 190 -0.53 -37.48 -7.44
CA MET A 190 -0.97 -37.04 -6.10
C MET A 190 0.06 -37.42 -5.05
N GLN A 191 0.23 -36.59 -4.02
CA GLN A 191 0.93 -36.99 -2.80
C GLN A 191 -0.06 -37.04 -1.61
N LEU A 192 0.30 -37.82 -0.59
CA LEU A 192 -0.42 -37.84 0.69
C LEU A 192 -0.40 -36.44 1.32
N ALA A 193 -1.59 -35.85 1.53
CA ALA A 193 -1.76 -34.69 2.40
C ALA A 193 -2.20 -35.14 3.80
N TYR A 194 -2.20 -34.23 4.79
CA TYR A 194 -2.78 -34.49 6.11
C TYR A 194 -4.11 -33.75 6.20
N GLY A 195 -5.12 -34.41 6.74
CA GLY A 195 -6.45 -33.84 6.95
C GLY A 195 -6.92 -33.99 8.38
N GLY A 196 -8.21 -33.72 8.56
CA GLY A 196 -8.97 -33.77 9.80
C GLY A 196 -8.48 -34.76 10.84
N ASN A 197 -8.44 -36.02 10.42
CA ASN A 197 -8.30 -37.14 11.32
C ASN A 197 -6.94 -37.84 11.15
N GLY A 198 -5.92 -37.21 10.55
CA GLY A 198 -4.61 -37.82 10.29
C GLY A 198 -4.17 -37.73 8.83
N LEU A 199 -3.27 -38.61 8.40
CA LEU A 199 -2.82 -38.69 7.00
C LEU A 199 -4.02 -39.01 6.11
N ALA A 200 -4.50 -38.02 5.36
CA ALA A 200 -5.69 -38.14 4.54
C ALA A 200 -5.39 -37.54 3.17
N LEU A 201 -5.56 -38.34 2.12
CA LEU A 201 -5.42 -37.95 0.72
C LEU A 201 -6.48 -36.91 0.30
N SER A 202 -6.43 -35.71 0.86
CA SER A 202 -7.10 -34.54 0.29
C SER A 202 -6.20 -33.82 -0.71
N GLY A 203 -5.33 -34.57 -1.41
CA GLY A 203 -4.60 -34.06 -2.56
C GLY A 203 -5.65 -33.60 -3.57
N ARG A 204 -5.78 -32.30 -3.76
CA ARG A 204 -6.50 -31.79 -4.93
C ARG A 204 -5.64 -32.18 -6.12
N PHE A 205 -6.27 -32.63 -7.20
CA PHE A 205 -5.60 -32.79 -8.48
C PHE A 205 -4.88 -31.50 -8.85
N SER A 206 -3.62 -31.61 -9.24
CA SER A 206 -2.98 -30.57 -10.02
C SER A 206 -3.80 -30.38 -11.28
N SER A 207 -4.47 -29.24 -11.46
CA SER A 207 -5.05 -28.95 -12.77
C SER A 207 -3.94 -29.09 -13.81
N ALA A 208 -4.20 -29.70 -14.97
CA ALA A 208 -3.22 -29.77 -16.06
C ALA A 208 -2.64 -28.38 -16.42
N ALA A 209 -3.37 -27.31 -16.10
CA ALA A 209 -2.90 -25.93 -16.22
C ALA A 209 -1.62 -25.64 -15.41
N LEU A 210 -1.44 -26.27 -14.25
CA LEU A 210 -0.32 -26.05 -13.32
C LEU A 210 0.97 -26.75 -13.73
N LEU A 211 0.89 -27.67 -14.69
CA LEU A 211 1.98 -28.59 -15.01
C LEU A 211 2.60 -28.31 -16.38
N PRO A 212 3.90 -28.60 -16.58
CA PRO A 212 4.86 -29.02 -15.56
C PRO A 212 5.19 -27.86 -14.59
N ALA A 213 5.38 -28.19 -13.30
CA ALA A 213 5.71 -27.18 -12.30
C ALA A 213 7.18 -26.72 -12.40
N LEU A 214 7.41 -25.43 -12.19
CA LEU A 214 8.75 -24.83 -12.15
C LEU A 214 9.37 -25.04 -10.77
N ASP A 215 10.63 -25.49 -10.73
CA ASP A 215 11.37 -25.68 -9.47
C ASP A 215 12.00 -24.36 -9.01
N ALA A 216 11.60 -23.90 -7.82
CA ALA A 216 12.14 -22.68 -7.19
C ALA A 216 13.66 -22.74 -6.95
N ASN A 217 14.26 -23.93 -6.85
CA ASN A 217 15.71 -24.09 -6.72
C ASN A 217 16.48 -23.71 -7.99
N ASN A 218 15.81 -23.70 -9.14
CA ASN A 218 16.40 -23.39 -10.45
C ASN A 218 16.11 -21.95 -10.91
N LEU A 219 15.44 -21.15 -10.08
CA LEU A 219 15.10 -19.76 -10.38
C LEU A 219 15.97 -18.82 -9.54
N SER A 220 16.49 -17.75 -10.12
CA SER A 220 17.13 -16.65 -9.39
C SER A 220 16.09 -15.79 -8.65
N VAL A 221 16.55 -14.95 -7.70
CA VAL A 221 15.68 -13.95 -7.04
C VAL A 221 15.02 -13.03 -8.06
N ASP A 222 15.76 -12.60 -9.07
CA ASP A 222 15.22 -11.76 -10.15
C ASP A 222 14.20 -12.51 -11.00
N GLN A 223 14.42 -13.80 -11.29
CA GLN A 223 13.44 -14.62 -12.00
C GLN A 223 12.16 -14.81 -11.19
N LEU A 224 12.24 -15.05 -9.86
CA LEU A 224 11.06 -15.13 -9.01
C LEU A 224 10.33 -13.78 -8.85
N ASN A 225 11.07 -12.67 -8.82
CA ASN A 225 10.49 -11.31 -8.80
C ASN A 225 9.81 -10.97 -10.14
N ASN A 226 10.48 -11.22 -11.28
CA ASN A 226 9.95 -11.02 -12.62
C ASN A 226 8.75 -11.93 -12.92
N THR A 227 8.73 -13.11 -12.30
CA THR A 227 7.63 -14.07 -12.41
C THR A 227 6.34 -13.58 -11.75
N MET A 228 6.43 -12.65 -10.78
CA MET A 228 5.35 -12.25 -9.87
C MET A 228 4.54 -13.47 -9.40
N LEU A 229 4.91 -14.09 -8.28
CA LEU A 229 4.13 -15.22 -7.75
C LEU A 229 2.64 -14.87 -7.55
N ASP A 230 1.75 -15.80 -7.90
CA ASP A 230 0.33 -15.70 -7.59
C ASP A 230 -0.19 -17.00 -6.96
N GLY A 231 -1.45 -17.00 -6.52
CA GLY A 231 -2.02 -18.17 -5.85
C GLY A 231 -3.11 -17.82 -4.83
N SER A 232 -3.52 -18.81 -4.07
CA SER A 232 -4.56 -18.65 -3.04
C SER A 232 -4.54 -19.78 -2.01
N ILE A 233 -5.14 -19.52 -0.84
CA ILE A 233 -5.43 -20.55 0.16
C ILE A 233 -6.65 -21.35 -0.29
N THR A 234 -6.46 -22.64 -0.54
CA THR A 234 -7.50 -23.53 -1.03
C THR A 234 -8.37 -24.03 0.14
N SER A 235 -7.75 -24.45 1.24
CA SER A 235 -8.48 -24.95 2.43
C SER A 235 -7.75 -24.64 3.73
N VAL A 236 -8.55 -24.54 4.81
CA VAL A 236 -8.06 -24.40 6.19
C VAL A 236 -8.89 -25.34 7.06
N ALA A 237 -8.21 -26.14 7.89
CA ALA A 237 -8.85 -27.05 8.83
C ALA A 237 -8.14 -26.99 10.19
N ILE A 238 -8.92 -27.13 11.27
CA ILE A 238 -8.39 -27.15 12.65
C ILE A 238 -8.99 -28.35 13.41
N PRO A 239 -8.67 -29.58 13.00
CA PRO A 239 -9.37 -30.75 13.50
C PRO A 239 -8.84 -31.23 14.85
N GLY A 240 -7.52 -31.09 15.07
CA GLY A 240 -6.88 -31.20 16.38
C GLY A 240 -6.57 -29.83 16.94
N ASN A 241 -5.40 -29.69 17.53
CA ASN A 241 -4.95 -28.47 18.19
C ASN A 241 -4.16 -27.50 17.28
N LYS A 242 -3.61 -28.02 16.18
CA LYS A 242 -2.76 -27.28 15.24
C LYS A 242 -3.51 -27.01 13.93
N PRO A 243 -3.48 -25.77 13.40
CA PRO A 243 -4.04 -25.46 12.09
C PRO A 243 -3.34 -26.20 10.95
N VAL A 244 -4.12 -26.63 9.96
CA VAL A 244 -3.65 -27.20 8.69
C VAL A 244 -4.16 -26.29 7.57
N VAL A 245 -3.24 -25.78 6.74
CA VAL A 245 -3.54 -24.83 5.66
C VAL A 245 -3.01 -25.37 4.35
N SER A 246 -3.89 -25.54 3.37
CA SER A 246 -3.50 -25.88 2.00
C SER A 246 -3.63 -24.66 1.10
N PHE A 247 -2.66 -24.45 0.23
CA PHE A 247 -2.59 -23.31 -0.67
C PHE A 247 -1.84 -23.67 -1.95
N GLN A 248 -1.89 -22.76 -2.91
CA GLN A 248 -1.27 -22.92 -4.22
C GLN A 248 -0.38 -21.71 -4.52
N VAL A 249 0.75 -21.96 -5.19
CA VAL A 249 1.67 -20.95 -5.71
C VAL A 249 1.90 -21.22 -7.19
N VAL A 250 1.71 -20.20 -8.02
CA VAL A 250 1.92 -20.24 -9.47
C VAL A 250 2.78 -19.09 -9.94
N ASN A 251 3.40 -19.29 -11.11
CA ASN A 251 3.92 -18.23 -11.94
C ASN A 251 2.73 -17.44 -12.53
N LYS A 252 2.63 -16.14 -12.26
CA LYS A 252 1.48 -15.33 -12.73
C LYS A 252 1.41 -15.19 -14.25
N ALA A 253 2.55 -15.23 -14.94
CA ALA A 253 2.58 -15.09 -16.40
C ALA A 253 2.17 -16.38 -17.12
N THR A 254 2.59 -17.54 -16.62
CA THR A 254 2.38 -18.84 -17.30
C THR A 254 1.27 -19.69 -16.68
N GLY A 255 0.84 -19.38 -15.44
CA GLY A 255 -0.10 -20.19 -14.67
C GLY A 255 0.50 -21.50 -14.13
N LYS A 256 1.77 -21.79 -14.40
CA LYS A 256 2.47 -23.01 -13.95
C LYS A 256 2.77 -22.96 -12.46
N GLY A 257 2.65 -24.09 -11.78
CA GLY A 257 2.95 -24.22 -10.36
C GLY A 257 4.42 -23.94 -10.04
N ILE A 258 4.68 -23.42 -8.84
CA ILE A 258 6.05 -23.26 -8.31
C ILE A 258 6.25 -24.27 -7.19
N ARG A 259 7.07 -25.30 -7.44
CA ARG A 259 7.46 -26.32 -6.45
C ARG A 259 8.79 -25.95 -5.78
N GLY A 260 9.14 -26.65 -4.70
CA GLY A 260 10.41 -26.53 -4.02
C GLY A 260 10.47 -25.46 -2.93
N LEU A 261 9.37 -24.75 -2.64
CA LEU A 261 9.34 -23.72 -1.59
C LEU A 261 9.33 -24.37 -0.19
N LYS A 262 10.27 -23.98 0.69
CA LYS A 262 10.48 -24.60 2.01
C LYS A 262 10.17 -23.72 3.22
N SER A 263 9.96 -22.42 3.04
CA SER A 263 9.75 -21.49 4.16
C SER A 263 8.64 -20.49 3.86
N PHE A 264 7.71 -20.40 4.80
CA PHE A 264 6.53 -19.54 4.78
C PHE A 264 6.42 -18.71 6.06
N ASN A 265 5.87 -17.50 5.92
CA ASN A 265 5.29 -16.73 7.00
C ASN A 265 3.89 -17.23 7.29
N LEU A 266 3.65 -17.68 8.51
CA LEU A 266 2.35 -18.20 8.91
C LEU A 266 1.81 -17.36 10.06
N VAL A 267 0.60 -16.85 9.90
CA VAL A 267 -0.13 -16.12 10.95
C VAL A 267 -1.58 -16.55 10.95
N ILE A 268 -2.15 -16.76 12.14
CA ILE A 268 -3.57 -17.01 12.33
C ILE A 268 -4.10 -16.15 13.48
N ALA A 269 -5.29 -15.58 13.28
CA ALA A 269 -5.96 -14.68 14.22
C ALA A 269 -7.46 -14.99 14.28
N GLN A 270 -8.08 -14.67 15.41
CA GLN A 270 -9.54 -14.73 15.63
C GLN A 270 -10.10 -13.32 15.72
N LEU A 271 -11.29 -13.10 15.14
CA LEU A 271 -12.00 -11.84 15.24
C LEU A 271 -12.80 -11.83 16.54
N LYS A 272 -12.38 -10.99 17.50
CA LYS A 272 -13.16 -10.68 18.68
C LYS A 272 -14.43 -9.92 18.25
N PRO A 273 -15.62 -10.38 18.66
CA PRO A 273 -16.87 -9.68 18.36
C PRO A 273 -16.94 -8.28 18.97
N GLU A 274 -17.87 -7.49 18.46
CA GLU A 274 -18.25 -6.20 19.03
C GLU A 274 -18.80 -6.39 20.45
N ALA A 275 -18.48 -5.47 21.35
CA ALA A 275 -18.98 -5.48 22.73
C ALA A 275 -19.04 -4.05 23.25
N ASN A 276 -20.16 -3.68 23.88
CA ASN A 276 -20.37 -2.35 24.47
C ASN A 276 -20.06 -1.19 23.50
N GLY A 277 -20.56 -1.30 22.26
CA GLY A 277 -20.34 -0.32 21.19
C GLY A 277 -18.94 -0.33 20.56
N SER A 278 -17.96 -0.97 21.20
CA SER A 278 -16.60 -1.08 20.64
C SER A 278 -16.61 -1.94 19.38
N PRO A 279 -15.99 -1.49 18.28
CA PRO A 279 -15.86 -2.27 17.04
C PRO A 279 -15.09 -3.59 17.26
N SER A 280 -15.31 -4.55 16.36
CA SER A 280 -14.62 -5.84 16.37
C SER A 280 -13.09 -5.68 16.29
N GLU A 281 -12.32 -6.65 16.80
CA GLU A 281 -10.86 -6.56 16.80
C GLU A 281 -10.21 -7.91 16.48
N TRP A 282 -9.19 -7.92 15.63
CA TRP A 282 -8.39 -9.13 15.42
C TRP A 282 -7.48 -9.39 16.61
N LEU A 283 -7.40 -10.63 17.05
CA LEU A 283 -6.45 -11.09 18.08
C LEU A 283 -5.64 -12.27 17.52
N SER A 284 -4.32 -12.17 17.60
CA SER A 284 -3.40 -13.16 17.08
C SER A 284 -3.24 -14.34 18.04
N TYR A 285 -3.23 -15.55 17.51
CA TYR A 285 -2.75 -16.74 18.23
C TYR A 285 -1.22 -16.82 18.25
N MET A 286 -0.56 -16.12 17.33
CA MET A 286 0.89 -16.12 17.18
C MET A 286 1.53 -15.14 18.14
N VAL A 287 1.45 -15.41 19.45
CA VAL A 287 2.10 -14.60 20.48
C VAL A 287 3.37 -15.28 20.99
N THR A 288 4.50 -14.57 20.92
CA THR A 288 5.81 -15.03 21.43
C THR A 288 6.20 -14.28 22.69
N PRO A 289 6.59 -14.97 23.79
CA PRO A 289 7.10 -14.31 25.00
C PRO A 289 8.28 -13.39 24.68
N SER A 290 8.33 -12.20 25.27
CA SER A 290 9.49 -11.31 25.10
C SER A 290 10.62 -11.71 26.05
N ALA A 291 11.88 -11.68 25.58
CA ALA A 291 13.05 -11.84 26.43
C ALA A 291 13.11 -10.73 27.50
N VAL A 292 13.45 -11.10 28.73
CA VAL A 292 13.43 -10.21 29.91
C VAL A 292 14.81 -9.57 30.10
N THR A 293 14.88 -8.26 30.29
CA THR A 293 16.05 -7.57 30.84
C THR A 293 15.91 -7.39 32.35
N ALA A 294 16.83 -8.00 33.09
CA ALA A 294 17.32 -7.82 34.47
C ALA A 294 16.44 -7.35 35.66
N THR A 295 15.30 -6.67 35.52
CA THR A 295 14.66 -5.95 36.67
C THR A 295 13.17 -6.19 36.92
N ALA A 296 12.49 -7.11 36.20
CA ALA A 296 11.06 -7.39 36.42
C ALA A 296 10.76 -8.90 36.65
N PRO A 297 9.81 -9.27 37.53
CA PRO A 297 9.48 -10.67 37.81
C PRO A 297 8.55 -11.29 36.74
N VAL A 298 8.86 -12.53 36.35
CA VAL A 298 8.05 -13.55 35.63
C VAL A 298 7.58 -13.21 34.18
N SER A 299 7.61 -14.24 33.32
CA SER A 299 7.30 -14.26 31.87
C SER A 299 6.52 -13.04 31.35
N LEU A 300 7.20 -12.18 30.58
CA LEU A 300 6.50 -11.09 29.90
C LEU A 300 5.50 -11.68 28.90
N PRO A 301 4.24 -11.22 28.93
CA PRO A 301 3.24 -11.73 28.02
C PRO A 301 3.65 -11.51 26.56
N GLY A 302 3.42 -12.53 25.73
CA GLY A 302 3.86 -12.54 24.36
C GLY A 302 3.17 -11.52 23.44
N ARG A 303 3.85 -11.17 22.34
CA ARG A 303 3.38 -10.19 21.35
C ARG A 303 3.16 -10.86 19.99
N PRO A 304 2.25 -10.34 19.15
CA PRO A 304 2.02 -10.90 17.82
C PRO A 304 3.31 -11.00 16.99
N SER A 305 3.58 -12.20 16.47
CA SER A 305 4.72 -12.59 15.64
C SER A 305 4.26 -13.54 14.53
N THR A 306 5.21 -14.24 13.90
CA THR A 306 4.95 -15.31 12.92
C THR A 306 5.29 -16.66 13.51
N ASP A 307 4.81 -17.74 12.90
CA ASP A 307 5.25 -19.10 13.25
C ASP A 307 6.71 -19.33 12.81
N ALA A 308 7.38 -20.30 13.42
CA ALA A 308 8.80 -20.56 13.17
C ALA A 308 9.00 -21.75 12.23
N ALA A 309 9.86 -21.57 11.21
CA ALA A 309 10.25 -22.64 10.28
C ALA A 309 11.24 -23.64 10.89
N THR A 310 11.92 -23.22 11.96
CA THR A 310 12.95 -23.99 12.66
C THR A 310 12.64 -24.02 14.15
N ALA A 311 12.90 -25.16 14.79
CA ALA A 311 12.83 -25.25 16.24
C ALA A 311 13.75 -24.18 16.86
N SER A 312 13.22 -23.40 17.80
CA SER A 312 14.00 -22.42 18.54
C SER A 312 13.70 -22.51 20.02
N SER A 313 14.71 -22.34 20.87
CA SER A 313 14.53 -22.26 22.31
C SER A 313 14.83 -20.84 22.78
N ILE A 314 13.82 -20.16 23.31
CA ILE A 314 14.00 -18.84 23.93
C ILE A 314 14.40 -19.09 25.38
N THR A 315 15.62 -18.69 25.73
CA THR A 315 16.16 -18.79 27.09
C THR A 315 15.81 -17.51 27.84
N VAL A 316 14.95 -17.59 28.86
CA VAL A 316 14.63 -16.46 29.74
C VAL A 316 15.52 -16.54 30.98
N SER A 317 16.57 -15.73 31.07
CA SER A 317 17.46 -15.67 32.23
C SER A 317 17.02 -14.59 33.23
N GLN A 318 16.81 -14.98 34.49
CA GLN A 318 16.73 -14.08 35.64
C GLN A 318 18.00 -14.27 36.48
N ALA A 319 18.66 -13.19 36.91
CA ALA A 319 19.76 -13.30 37.87
C ALA A 319 19.22 -13.84 39.21
N GLY A 320 19.76 -14.96 39.69
CA GLY A 320 19.44 -15.52 41.00
C GLY A 320 18.28 -16.52 41.07
N VAL A 321 17.63 -16.88 39.95
CA VAL A 321 16.58 -17.93 39.93
C VAL A 321 16.99 -19.08 39.01
N THR A 322 17.14 -20.25 39.61
CA THR A 322 17.27 -21.54 38.92
C THR A 322 15.95 -22.28 39.15
N PRO A 323 15.22 -22.74 38.11
CA PRO A 323 15.70 -22.97 36.75
C PRO A 323 15.36 -21.87 35.72
N VAL A 324 16.23 -21.76 34.71
CA VAL A 324 16.02 -20.99 33.48
C VAL A 324 14.85 -21.58 32.69
N VAL A 325 13.82 -20.77 32.40
CA VAL A 325 12.68 -21.21 31.58
C VAL A 325 13.10 -21.18 30.11
N LYS A 326 13.22 -22.37 29.50
CA LYS A 326 13.32 -22.54 28.04
C LYS A 326 11.92 -22.65 27.45
N VAL A 327 11.54 -21.70 26.61
CA VAL A 327 10.32 -21.82 25.79
C VAL A 327 10.73 -22.44 24.46
N ASN A 328 10.31 -23.68 24.21
CA ASN A 328 10.51 -24.34 22.92
C ASN A 328 9.41 -23.90 21.96
N VAL A 329 9.80 -23.36 20.80
CA VAL A 329 8.91 -23.11 19.68
C VAL A 329 9.01 -24.31 18.74
N GLU A 330 7.94 -25.07 18.66
CA GLU A 330 7.83 -26.19 17.71
C GLU A 330 7.78 -25.67 16.27
N PRO A 331 8.57 -26.23 15.34
CA PRO A 331 8.52 -25.82 13.94
C PRO A 331 7.21 -26.27 13.27
N TYR A 332 6.75 -25.52 12.28
CA TYR A 332 5.72 -26.00 11.36
C TYR A 332 6.30 -27.04 10.37
N SER A 333 5.45 -27.90 9.84
CA SER A 333 5.82 -28.84 8.78
C SER A 333 5.21 -28.43 7.44
N VAL A 334 6.00 -28.56 6.37
CA VAL A 334 5.59 -28.28 4.99
C VAL A 334 5.51 -29.57 4.20
N ILE A 335 4.44 -29.72 3.44
CA ILE A 335 4.26 -30.72 2.40
C ILE A 335 4.17 -29.97 1.09
N ASP A 336 5.12 -30.24 0.21
CA ASP A 336 5.16 -29.73 -1.16
C ASP A 336 4.62 -30.83 -2.06
N ASN A 337 3.45 -30.61 -2.65
CA ASN A 337 2.79 -31.60 -3.51
C ASN A 337 3.41 -31.62 -4.92
N GLY A 338 4.43 -30.79 -5.17
CA GLY A 338 5.27 -30.72 -6.36
C GLY A 338 4.62 -30.25 -7.66
N ASP A 339 3.32 -29.94 -7.62
CA ASP A 339 2.58 -29.25 -8.68
C ASP A 339 2.44 -27.74 -8.42
N GLY A 340 3.15 -27.22 -7.40
CA GLY A 340 3.01 -25.86 -6.88
C GLY A 340 1.91 -25.68 -5.83
N SER A 341 1.22 -26.74 -5.42
CA SER A 341 0.37 -26.74 -4.23
C SER A 341 1.14 -27.24 -3.00
N TYR A 342 0.76 -26.70 -1.84
CA TYR A 342 1.41 -26.95 -0.56
C TYR A 342 0.38 -27.19 0.52
N THR A 343 0.74 -28.00 1.52
CA THR A 343 0.02 -28.09 2.79
C THR A 343 0.98 -27.82 3.93
N VAL A 344 0.60 -26.90 4.81
CA VAL A 344 1.38 -26.51 5.97
C VAL A 344 0.61 -26.81 7.23
N ILE A 345 1.27 -27.48 8.17
CA ILE A 345 0.75 -27.78 9.50
C ILE A 345 1.49 -26.89 10.48
N PHE A 346 0.79 -25.99 11.14
CA PHE A 346 1.37 -25.02 12.06
C PHE A 346 2.08 -25.73 13.21
N GLY A 347 3.20 -25.16 13.66
CA GLY A 347 3.88 -25.62 14.87
C GLY A 347 3.07 -25.28 16.12
N LYS A 348 2.39 -24.12 16.08
CA LYS A 348 1.59 -23.57 17.17
C LYS A 348 0.31 -24.37 17.43
N ASP A 349 0.14 -24.79 18.68
CA ASP A 349 -1.14 -25.24 19.23
C ASP A 349 -2.01 -24.02 19.55
N ILE A 350 -3.17 -23.91 18.89
CA ILE A 350 -4.11 -22.77 19.04
C ILE A 350 -5.36 -23.12 19.86
N LYS A 351 -5.48 -24.34 20.40
CA LYS A 351 -6.58 -24.71 21.32
C LYS A 351 -6.11 -24.86 22.76
N ASN A 352 -4.83 -25.16 22.96
CA ASN A 352 -4.26 -25.33 24.29
C ASN A 352 -3.97 -23.97 24.96
N ALA A 353 -4.80 -23.64 25.95
CA ALA A 353 -4.63 -22.44 26.75
C ALA A 353 -3.22 -22.34 27.37
N ALA A 354 -2.56 -23.41 27.80
CA ALA A 354 -1.21 -23.32 28.37
C ALA A 354 -0.11 -22.98 27.33
N ALA A 355 -0.29 -23.35 26.06
CA ALA A 355 0.64 -23.08 24.96
C ALA A 355 0.41 -21.72 24.26
N ILE A 356 -0.81 -21.18 24.37
CA ILE A 356 -1.25 -19.87 23.86
C ILE A 356 -1.12 -18.79 24.93
N ASN A 357 -1.34 -19.16 26.19
CA ASN A 357 -1.51 -18.25 27.32
C ASN A 357 -0.50 -18.50 28.44
N HIS A 358 0.64 -17.82 28.33
CA HIS A 358 1.07 -17.00 29.48
C HIS A 358 0.09 -15.83 29.73
N GLY A 359 -1.23 -16.03 29.53
CA GLY A 359 -2.34 -15.09 29.73
C GLY A 359 -2.74 -14.13 28.60
N VAL A 360 -2.35 -14.31 27.32
CA VAL A 360 -2.40 -13.19 26.34
C VAL A 360 -2.80 -13.44 24.89
N GLY A 361 -3.02 -14.69 24.46
CA GLY A 361 -3.70 -14.98 23.20
C GLY A 361 -5.23 -15.09 23.37
N PRO A 362 -6.02 -15.03 22.30
CA PRO A 362 -7.46 -15.26 22.40
C PRO A 362 -7.77 -16.72 22.77
N THR A 363 -8.85 -16.93 23.52
CA THR A 363 -9.43 -18.28 23.68
C THR A 363 -10.05 -18.70 22.35
N TYR A 364 -9.71 -19.90 21.89
CA TYR A 364 -10.25 -20.45 20.65
C TYR A 364 -11.76 -20.67 20.72
N ASP A 365 -12.46 -20.14 19.72
CA ASP A 365 -13.89 -20.36 19.51
C ASP A 365 -14.15 -20.70 18.03
N ALA A 366 -14.57 -21.94 17.77
CA ALA A 366 -14.80 -22.44 16.42
C ALA A 366 -15.92 -21.71 15.66
N ASN A 367 -16.79 -20.96 16.36
CA ASN A 367 -17.92 -20.25 15.75
C ASN A 367 -17.56 -18.81 15.33
N LEU A 368 -16.39 -18.31 15.75
CA LEU A 368 -15.93 -16.98 15.38
C LEU A 368 -15.16 -16.99 14.08
N THR A 369 -15.21 -15.88 13.36
CA THR A 369 -14.40 -15.67 12.16
C THR A 369 -12.92 -15.71 12.51
N HIS A 370 -12.17 -16.49 11.76
CA HIS A 370 -10.72 -16.58 11.79
C HIS A 370 -10.14 -16.02 10.50
N ARG A 371 -8.93 -15.46 10.59
CA ARG A 371 -8.10 -15.07 9.44
C ARG A 371 -6.81 -15.85 9.49
N VAL A 372 -6.41 -16.43 8.36
CA VAL A 372 -5.10 -17.05 8.19
C VAL A 372 -4.35 -16.39 7.04
N MET A 373 -3.04 -16.22 7.22
CA MET A 373 -2.13 -15.69 6.22
C MET A 373 -0.97 -16.66 6.00
N VAL A 374 -0.67 -16.92 4.73
CA VAL A 374 0.53 -17.63 4.27
C VAL A 374 1.35 -16.69 3.37
N GLY A 375 2.55 -16.32 3.80
CA GLY A 375 3.49 -15.48 3.05
C GLY A 375 4.67 -16.31 2.55
N ILE A 376 5.12 -16.06 1.33
CA ILE A 376 6.23 -16.80 0.72
C ILE A 376 7.56 -16.11 1.09
N ARG A 377 8.43 -16.82 1.84
CA ARG A 377 9.71 -16.27 2.34
C ARG A 377 10.96 -16.72 1.57
N THR A 378 10.89 -17.79 0.78
CA THR A 378 12.09 -18.50 0.32
C THR A 378 12.98 -17.67 -0.59
N THR A 379 14.27 -17.59 -0.25
CA THR A 379 15.36 -17.36 -1.19
C THR A 379 15.71 -18.67 -1.90
N PRO A 380 15.93 -18.69 -3.22
CA PRO A 380 16.62 -19.80 -3.88
C PRO A 380 17.99 -20.02 -3.27
N SER A 381 18.42 -21.27 -3.16
CA SER A 381 19.77 -21.68 -2.74
C SER A 381 20.88 -21.03 -3.58
N VAL A 382 20.59 -20.66 -4.83
CA VAL A 382 21.52 -19.97 -5.75
C VAL A 382 21.80 -18.50 -5.36
N ALA A 383 20.88 -17.84 -4.63
CA ALA A 383 21.03 -16.43 -4.25
C ALA A 383 21.92 -16.23 -3.01
N LEU A 384 22.04 -17.26 -2.16
CA LEU A 384 22.91 -17.23 -0.99
C LEU A 384 24.40 -17.27 -1.36
N GLN A 385 24.74 -17.75 -2.56
CA GLN A 385 26.13 -17.95 -2.96
C GLN A 385 26.81 -16.71 -3.57
N GLN A 386 26.06 -15.67 -3.97
CA GLN A 386 26.66 -14.56 -4.73
C GLN A 386 26.88 -13.24 -3.98
N ASN A 387 26.36 -13.02 -2.76
CA ASN A 387 26.38 -11.65 -2.22
C ASN A 387 26.64 -11.43 -0.72
N GLY A 388 27.14 -12.43 0.03
CA GLY A 388 27.76 -12.24 1.35
C GLY A 388 26.94 -11.52 2.43
N THR A 389 25.67 -11.23 2.18
CA THR A 389 24.77 -10.45 3.02
C THR A 389 23.46 -11.22 3.12
N ASN A 390 22.95 -11.35 4.35
CA ASN A 390 21.63 -11.91 4.62
C ASN A 390 20.56 -11.05 3.93
N LEU A 391 20.26 -11.32 2.67
CA LEU A 391 19.05 -10.81 1.99
C LEU A 391 17.84 -11.58 2.54
N SER A 392 17.51 -11.34 3.81
CA SER A 392 16.40 -11.99 4.51
C SER A 392 15.02 -11.50 4.06
N ASN A 393 14.96 -10.51 3.16
CA ASN A 393 13.71 -9.84 2.80
C ASN A 393 13.52 -9.88 1.28
N PHE A 394 12.67 -10.80 0.84
CA PHE A 394 11.95 -10.65 -0.43
C PHE A 394 11.23 -9.28 -0.38
N TYR A 395 11.59 -8.32 -1.23
CA TYR A 395 10.90 -7.02 -1.30
C TYR A 395 9.44 -7.14 -1.81
N ASN A 396 9.01 -8.37 -2.14
CA ASN A 396 7.71 -8.78 -2.64
C ASN A 396 7.27 -10.11 -2.03
N GLU A 397 7.17 -10.20 -0.70
CA GLU A 397 6.50 -11.36 -0.11
C GLU A 397 5.06 -11.42 -0.65
N LYS A 398 4.80 -12.35 -1.56
CA LYS A 398 3.43 -12.68 -1.95
C LYS A 398 2.82 -13.41 -0.77
N TYR A 399 1.69 -12.89 -0.29
CA TYR A 399 0.91 -13.54 0.74
C TYR A 399 -0.49 -13.86 0.23
N PHE A 400 -1.05 -14.91 0.80
CA PHE A 400 -2.42 -15.33 0.60
C PHE A 400 -3.13 -15.19 1.94
N ILE A 401 -4.31 -14.59 1.92
CA ILE A 401 -5.10 -14.32 3.13
C ILE A 401 -6.48 -14.93 2.92
N LYS A 402 -7.00 -15.63 3.93
CA LYS A 402 -8.35 -16.20 3.91
C LYS A 402 -9.04 -16.01 5.25
N ASP A 403 -10.28 -15.53 5.18
CA ASP A 403 -11.21 -15.50 6.31
C ASP A 403 -12.12 -16.73 6.25
N PHE A 404 -12.36 -17.37 7.39
CA PHE A 404 -13.18 -18.58 7.49
C PHE A 404 -13.76 -18.74 8.89
N VAL A 405 -14.84 -19.52 9.03
CA VAL A 405 -15.37 -19.95 10.34
C VAL A 405 -15.01 -21.42 10.53
N PRO A 406 -14.22 -21.81 11.55
CA PRO A 406 -13.78 -23.19 11.72
C PRO A 406 -14.91 -24.23 11.84
N ALA A 407 -16.05 -23.86 12.44
CA ALA A 407 -17.22 -24.74 12.57
C ALA A 407 -17.93 -24.97 11.22
N THR A 408 -17.82 -24.03 10.28
CA THR A 408 -18.49 -24.04 8.97
C THR A 408 -17.56 -23.56 7.85
N PRO A 409 -16.40 -24.22 7.62
CA PRO A 409 -15.31 -23.68 6.79
C PRO A 409 -15.66 -23.60 5.28
N ALA A 410 -16.74 -24.25 4.86
CA ALA A 410 -17.28 -24.18 3.50
C ALA A 410 -18.21 -22.96 3.27
N VAL A 411 -18.61 -22.27 4.35
CA VAL A 411 -19.50 -21.11 4.30
C VAL A 411 -18.66 -19.84 4.49
N ALA A 412 -18.91 -18.83 3.65
CA ALA A 412 -18.26 -17.54 3.80
C ALA A 412 -18.64 -16.91 5.16
N PRO A 413 -17.69 -16.32 5.91
CA PRO A 413 -18.00 -15.62 7.14
C PRO A 413 -18.98 -14.46 6.91
N THR A 414 -19.97 -14.32 7.80
CA THR A 414 -20.90 -13.17 7.80
C THR A 414 -20.40 -12.00 8.64
N VAL A 415 -19.43 -12.24 9.52
CA VAL A 415 -18.78 -11.21 10.34
C VAL A 415 -17.36 -11.03 9.85
N GLU A 416 -17.03 -9.81 9.41
CA GLU A 416 -15.72 -9.44 8.88
C GLU A 416 -15.18 -8.16 9.53
N ARG A 417 -13.93 -7.82 9.16
CA ARG A 417 -13.26 -6.56 9.55
C ARG A 417 -12.45 -5.99 8.38
N ASN A 418 -13.15 -5.49 7.36
CA ASN A 418 -12.60 -4.99 6.08
C ASN A 418 -12.99 -3.52 5.87
N MET A 419 -12.17 -2.63 6.43
CA MET A 419 -12.43 -1.19 6.61
C MET A 419 -11.80 -0.27 5.56
N THR A 420 -10.79 -0.76 4.86
CA THR A 420 -9.98 -0.02 3.89
C THR A 420 -9.26 -1.04 3.01
N THR A 421 -8.68 -0.59 1.91
CA THR A 421 -7.90 -1.40 0.98
C THR A 421 -6.44 -0.94 0.98
N THR A 422 -5.54 -1.86 0.62
CA THR A 422 -4.12 -1.53 0.41
C THR A 422 -3.95 -0.49 -0.71
N ASP A 423 -4.82 -0.53 -1.73
CA ASP A 423 -4.78 0.41 -2.85
C ASP A 423 -5.04 1.85 -2.42
N ALA A 424 -5.96 2.08 -1.47
CA ALA A 424 -6.21 3.41 -0.92
C ALA A 424 -4.96 3.99 -0.23
N CYS A 425 -4.15 3.14 0.43
CA CYS A 425 -2.86 3.55 1.00
C CYS A 425 -1.83 3.85 -0.10
N ASN A 426 -1.79 3.02 -1.15
CA ASN A 426 -0.82 3.10 -2.24
C ASN A 426 -1.03 4.30 -3.17
N GLU A 427 -2.19 4.98 -3.11
CA GLU A 427 -2.36 6.30 -3.71
C GLU A 427 -1.20 7.24 -3.31
N CYS A 428 -0.79 7.25 -2.04
CA CYS A 428 0.36 8.06 -1.58
C CYS A 428 1.66 7.24 -1.45
N HIS A 429 1.57 5.99 -1.01
CA HIS A 429 2.75 5.19 -0.68
C HIS A 429 3.42 4.53 -1.88
N THR A 430 2.80 4.56 -3.07
CA THR A 430 3.16 3.76 -4.27
C THR A 430 2.99 2.26 -4.03
N LYS A 431 3.72 1.74 -3.03
CA LYS A 431 3.68 0.37 -2.54
C LYS A 431 4.10 0.34 -1.07
N ILE A 432 3.11 0.41 -0.19
CA ILE A 432 3.31 0.23 1.24
C ILE A 432 3.89 -1.16 1.50
N GLY A 433 4.78 -1.27 2.49
CA GLY A 433 5.54 -2.50 2.78
C GLY A 433 6.97 -2.52 2.24
N VAL A 434 7.30 -1.67 1.28
CA VAL A 434 8.68 -1.50 0.78
C VAL A 434 9.52 -0.67 1.75
N THR A 435 8.95 0.41 2.25
CA THR A 435 9.59 1.40 3.12
C THR A 435 9.29 1.18 4.60
N THR A 436 8.55 0.12 4.95
CA THR A 436 8.16 -0.15 6.34
C THR A 436 9.26 -0.89 7.09
N PRO A 437 9.32 -0.78 8.44
CA PRO A 437 10.34 -1.45 9.26
C PRO A 437 10.35 -2.99 9.16
N HIS A 438 9.35 -3.59 8.54
CA HIS A 438 9.20 -5.04 8.41
C HIS A 438 9.27 -5.55 6.97
N GLY A 439 9.75 -4.73 6.02
CA GLY A 439 10.15 -5.08 4.65
C GLY A 439 9.42 -6.24 3.96
N GLY A 440 8.57 -5.93 2.98
CA GLY A 440 7.78 -6.91 2.21
C GLY A 440 6.34 -7.10 2.69
N ARG A 441 5.93 -6.41 3.78
CA ARG A 441 4.58 -6.52 4.36
C ARG A 441 3.71 -5.33 3.98
N GLY A 442 2.94 -5.46 2.90
CA GLY A 442 2.16 -4.36 2.32
C GLY A 442 0.64 -4.42 2.52
N ASP A 443 0.06 -5.54 2.95
CA ASP A 443 -1.39 -5.66 3.00
C ASP A 443 -2.00 -5.30 4.35
N VAL A 444 -3.01 -4.44 4.30
CA VAL A 444 -3.73 -3.96 5.49
C VAL A 444 -4.34 -5.12 6.30
N LYS A 445 -4.87 -6.16 5.64
CA LYS A 445 -5.41 -7.35 6.29
C LYS A 445 -4.34 -8.12 7.03
N TYR A 446 -3.10 -8.16 6.51
CA TYR A 446 -1.97 -8.76 7.21
C TYR A 446 -1.53 -7.90 8.41
N CYS A 447 -1.38 -6.59 8.23
CA CYS A 447 -1.00 -5.67 9.31
C CYS A 447 -1.92 -5.82 10.53
N MET A 448 -3.24 -5.91 10.29
CA MET A 448 -4.26 -6.04 11.33
C MET A 448 -4.19 -7.34 12.14
N MET A 449 -3.52 -8.40 11.65
CA MET A 449 -3.31 -9.63 12.43
C MET A 449 -2.23 -9.48 13.50
N CYS A 450 -1.42 -8.43 13.41
CA CYS A 450 -0.25 -8.19 14.26
C CYS A 450 -0.35 -6.87 15.05
N HIS A 451 -0.91 -5.83 14.44
CA HIS A 451 -1.13 -4.52 15.05
C HIS A 451 -2.48 -4.51 15.77
N THR A 452 -2.53 -5.20 16.91
CA THR A 452 -3.70 -5.38 17.76
C THR A 452 -3.45 -4.76 19.13
N SER A 453 -4.46 -4.71 20.00
CA SER A 453 -4.32 -4.31 21.42
C SER A 453 -3.28 -5.15 22.17
N GLN A 454 -2.99 -6.37 21.72
CA GLN A 454 -1.93 -7.23 22.27
C GLN A 454 -0.53 -6.63 22.13
N ARG A 455 -0.36 -5.50 21.40
CA ARG A 455 0.90 -4.73 21.41
C ARG A 455 1.19 -4.06 22.76
N ALA A 456 0.21 -3.97 23.66
CA ALA A 456 0.40 -3.55 25.05
C ALA A 456 1.10 -4.61 25.92
N ASN A 457 1.10 -5.87 25.49
CA ASN A 457 1.58 -6.99 26.30
C ASN A 457 3.06 -6.81 26.72
N GLY A 458 3.28 -6.86 28.03
CA GLY A 458 4.59 -6.69 28.65
C GLY A 458 5.21 -5.32 28.39
N ARG A 459 4.39 -4.27 28.23
CA ARG A 459 4.84 -2.88 28.07
C ARG A 459 4.39 -2.06 29.27
N THR A 460 5.31 -1.25 29.79
CA THR A 460 5.00 -0.26 30.83
C THR A 460 4.24 0.91 30.20
N PRO A 461 3.08 1.30 30.74
CA PRO A 461 2.40 2.53 30.32
C PRO A 461 3.27 3.77 30.50
N SER A 462 3.19 4.68 29.55
CA SER A 462 3.82 6.00 29.59
C SER A 462 2.74 7.05 29.79
N THR A 463 2.99 8.01 30.66
CA THR A 463 2.08 9.12 30.94
C THR A 463 2.67 10.42 30.41
N SER A 464 1.88 11.22 29.70
CA SER A 464 2.31 12.54 29.26
C SER A 464 2.35 13.51 30.44
N THR A 465 3.37 14.37 30.49
CA THR A 465 3.43 15.49 31.43
C THR A 465 3.28 16.77 30.62
N ASN A 466 2.27 17.59 30.92
CA ASN A 466 1.94 18.80 30.15
C ASN A 466 1.83 18.55 28.64
N GLY A 467 1.28 17.39 28.25
CA GLY A 467 1.13 17.00 26.84
C GLY A 467 2.41 16.52 26.16
N VAL A 468 3.50 16.28 26.90
CA VAL A 468 4.78 15.80 26.36
C VAL A 468 5.07 14.40 26.90
N PHE A 469 5.37 13.45 26.01
CA PHE A 469 5.90 12.15 26.35
C PHE A 469 7.44 12.16 26.29
N THR A 470 8.07 11.36 27.14
CA THR A 470 9.52 11.10 27.10
C THR A 470 9.77 9.59 27.01
N GLY A 471 10.82 9.19 26.29
CA GLY A 471 11.13 7.77 26.06
C GLY A 471 10.19 7.10 25.06
N THR A 472 9.95 5.79 25.23
CA THR A 472 9.13 4.99 24.32
C THR A 472 7.66 4.99 24.73
N THR A 473 6.75 5.18 23.78
CA THR A 473 5.30 5.27 24.03
C THR A 473 4.57 4.08 23.41
N TYR A 474 4.86 2.85 23.85
CA TYR A 474 4.13 1.66 23.37
C TYR A 474 2.68 1.64 23.86
N VAL A 475 2.47 2.11 25.09
CA VAL A 475 1.16 2.39 25.68
C VAL A 475 1.22 3.83 26.18
N ALA A 476 0.52 4.76 25.53
CA ALA A 476 0.60 6.19 25.75
C ALA A 476 -0.72 6.69 26.37
N ASP A 477 -0.69 7.15 27.62
CA ASP A 477 -1.88 7.53 28.40
C ASP A 477 -3.00 6.46 28.35
N GLY A 478 -2.61 5.18 28.38
CA GLY A 478 -3.54 4.05 28.30
C GLY A 478 -3.93 3.61 26.87
N GLU A 479 -3.55 4.36 25.84
CA GLU A 479 -3.77 3.98 24.43
C GLU A 479 -2.64 3.10 23.90
N VAL A 480 -2.97 2.02 23.19
CA VAL A 480 -1.97 1.13 22.57
C VAL A 480 -1.50 1.70 21.24
N SER A 481 -0.36 2.40 21.22
CA SER A 481 0.13 3.08 20.01
C SER A 481 0.45 2.14 18.85
N GLY A 482 0.65 0.84 19.13
CA GLY A 482 0.89 -0.19 18.12
C GLY A 482 -0.36 -0.88 17.57
N ASP A 483 -1.55 -0.59 18.09
CA ASP A 483 -2.82 -1.04 17.49
C ASP A 483 -3.02 -0.37 16.13
N PHE A 484 -3.52 -1.11 15.13
CA PHE A 484 -3.57 -0.63 13.74
C PHE A 484 -4.34 0.69 13.59
N VAL A 485 -5.48 0.84 14.26
CA VAL A 485 -6.29 2.06 14.15
C VAL A 485 -5.56 3.23 14.81
N THR A 486 -5.08 3.04 16.04
CA THR A 486 -4.38 4.08 16.79
C THR A 486 -3.08 4.50 16.09
N MET A 487 -2.31 3.54 15.61
CA MET A 487 -1.03 3.76 14.94
C MET A 487 -1.22 4.55 13.64
N ILE A 488 -2.10 4.09 12.75
CA ILE A 488 -2.26 4.69 11.43
C ILE A 488 -2.79 6.11 11.54
N HIS A 489 -3.79 6.36 12.38
CA HIS A 489 -4.30 7.72 12.57
C HIS A 489 -3.27 8.65 13.23
N LYS A 490 -2.56 8.22 14.29
CA LYS A 490 -1.55 9.08 14.94
C LYS A 490 -0.38 9.41 14.00
N ILE A 491 0.08 8.44 13.19
CA ILE A 491 1.12 8.68 12.16
C ILE A 491 0.67 9.77 11.18
N HIS A 492 -0.57 9.71 10.69
CA HIS A 492 -1.06 10.67 9.68
C HIS A 492 -1.56 11.99 10.28
N MET A 493 -1.97 12.02 11.55
CA MET A 493 -2.12 13.28 12.28
C MET A 493 -0.78 13.98 12.43
N GLY A 494 0.27 13.21 12.74
CA GLY A 494 1.65 13.65 12.70
C GLY A 494 1.91 14.89 13.56
N SER A 495 2.46 15.94 12.95
CA SER A 495 2.73 17.21 13.61
C SER A 495 1.47 17.96 14.10
N LYS A 496 0.26 17.52 13.73
CA LYS A 496 -1.02 18.11 14.16
C LYS A 496 -1.59 17.46 15.43
N LEU A 497 -0.94 16.43 15.98
CA LEU A 497 -1.30 15.90 17.30
C LEU A 497 -1.13 16.98 18.37
N THR A 498 -2.01 16.99 19.37
CA THR A 498 -1.91 17.95 20.47
C THR A 498 -0.77 17.57 21.41
N LYS A 499 -0.56 16.27 21.65
CA LYS A 499 0.56 15.77 22.44
C LYS A 499 1.79 15.53 21.57
N THR A 500 2.96 15.68 22.17
CA THR A 500 4.27 15.55 21.51
C THR A 500 5.13 14.46 22.15
N GLY A 501 6.17 14.02 21.45
CA GLY A 501 7.13 13.03 21.95
C GLY A 501 6.67 11.58 21.79
N TYR A 502 5.64 11.32 20.96
CA TYR A 502 5.25 9.94 20.65
C TYR A 502 6.40 9.20 19.96
N ASN A 503 6.75 8.04 20.48
CA ASN A 503 7.83 7.19 19.98
C ASN A 503 7.44 5.72 20.06
N TYR A 504 6.96 5.17 18.95
CA TYR A 504 6.66 3.75 18.83
C TYR A 504 7.76 3.05 18.04
N ALA A 505 8.63 2.31 18.72
CA ALA A 505 9.73 1.57 18.10
C ALA A 505 10.65 2.44 17.20
N GLY A 506 10.95 3.67 17.64
CA GLY A 506 11.76 4.63 16.88
C GLY A 506 10.98 5.43 15.85
N VAL A 507 9.69 5.13 15.63
CA VAL A 507 8.82 5.95 14.79
C VAL A 507 8.28 7.10 15.64
N LEU A 508 8.79 8.30 15.36
CA LEU A 508 8.31 9.55 15.95
C LEU A 508 7.10 10.03 15.17
N PHE A 509 5.90 9.91 15.75
CA PHE A 509 4.67 10.27 15.03
C PHE A 509 4.65 11.77 14.70
N ASN A 510 5.06 12.62 15.64
CA ASN A 510 5.05 14.07 15.47
C ASN A 510 5.95 14.59 14.33
N ASP A 511 6.88 13.79 13.82
CA ASP A 511 7.78 14.16 12.70
C ASP A 511 7.12 14.02 11.32
N ILE A 512 5.90 13.49 11.25
CA ILE A 512 5.22 13.23 9.99
C ILE A 512 4.38 14.44 9.58
N LEU A 513 4.53 14.84 8.32
CA LEU A 513 3.75 15.90 7.69
C LEU A 513 2.80 15.27 6.67
N TYR A 514 1.50 15.33 6.94
CA TYR A 514 0.49 14.78 6.03
C TYR A 514 0.16 15.78 4.92
N PRO A 515 0.21 15.38 3.63
CA PRO A 515 0.10 16.30 2.49
C PRO A 515 -1.32 16.79 2.17
N LYS A 516 -2.34 16.26 2.85
CA LYS A 516 -3.76 16.62 2.67
C LYS A 516 -4.38 17.16 3.97
N ALA A 517 -5.62 17.63 3.89
CA ALA A 517 -6.43 17.84 5.08
C ALA A 517 -6.64 16.50 5.80
N ILE A 518 -6.37 16.45 7.11
CA ILE A 518 -6.50 15.21 7.89
C ILE A 518 -7.96 14.77 8.08
N THR A 519 -8.89 15.70 7.82
CA THR A 519 -10.32 15.49 7.86
C THR A 519 -10.86 14.76 6.62
N ASN A 520 -10.04 14.54 5.59
CA ASN A 520 -10.45 13.82 4.36
C ASN A 520 -10.46 12.30 4.60
N CYS A 521 -11.40 11.82 5.41
CA CYS A 521 -11.55 10.40 5.78
C CYS A 521 -11.58 9.48 4.56
N ARG A 522 -12.22 9.93 3.47
CA ARG A 522 -12.39 9.19 2.22
C ARG A 522 -11.09 8.95 1.46
N GLN A 523 -9.98 9.58 1.87
CA GLN A 523 -8.67 9.22 1.35
C GLN A 523 -8.32 7.76 1.67
N CYS A 524 -8.69 7.28 2.86
CA CYS A 524 -8.45 5.88 3.28
C CYS A 524 -9.76 5.06 3.32
N HIS A 525 -10.88 5.70 3.68
CA HIS A 525 -12.18 5.04 3.83
C HIS A 525 -13.06 5.23 2.59
N LYS A 526 -12.78 4.41 1.57
CA LYS A 526 -13.49 4.39 0.29
C LYS A 526 -14.77 3.57 0.43
N GLY A 527 -15.94 4.21 0.46
CA GLY A 527 -17.23 3.55 0.73
C GLY A 527 -18.46 4.26 0.19
N ASP A 528 -18.30 5.14 -0.81
CA ASP A 528 -19.42 5.91 -1.40
C ASP A 528 -20.08 5.22 -2.57
N SER A 529 -19.35 4.35 -3.26
CA SER A 529 -19.86 3.58 -4.38
C SER A 529 -20.04 2.10 -4.02
N ALA A 530 -20.91 1.42 -4.76
CA ALA A 530 -21.09 -0.03 -4.62
C ALA A 530 -19.79 -0.80 -4.90
N ALA A 531 -18.94 -0.32 -5.81
CA ALA A 531 -17.65 -0.93 -6.11
C ALA A 531 -16.67 -0.82 -4.93
N GLU A 532 -16.61 0.36 -4.29
CA GLU A 532 -15.78 0.58 -3.10
C GLU A 532 -16.26 -0.27 -1.92
N LEU A 533 -17.58 -0.33 -1.68
CA LEU A 533 -18.16 -1.20 -0.65
C LEU A 533 -17.99 -2.69 -0.98
N THR A 534 -17.91 -3.07 -2.25
CA THR A 534 -17.55 -4.46 -2.61
C THR A 534 -16.10 -4.77 -2.22
N ALA A 535 -15.19 -3.80 -2.35
CA ALA A 535 -13.78 -3.98 -1.99
C ALA A 535 -13.51 -3.89 -0.47
N ALA A 536 -14.24 -3.01 0.22
CA ALA A 536 -14.19 -2.83 1.67
C ALA A 536 -15.62 -2.66 2.24
N PRO A 537 -16.32 -3.76 2.54
CA PRO A 537 -17.75 -3.74 2.94
C PRO A 537 -18.06 -2.91 4.17
N GLN A 538 -17.08 -2.69 5.02
CA GLN A 538 -17.25 -1.92 6.24
C GLN A 538 -16.60 -0.55 6.14
N ALA A 539 -16.25 -0.07 4.94
CA ALA A 539 -15.55 1.20 4.77
C ALA A 539 -16.21 2.35 5.51
N ASN A 540 -17.54 2.38 5.64
CA ASN A 540 -18.29 3.44 6.32
C ASN A 540 -18.30 3.38 7.86
N ASN A 541 -17.67 2.40 8.52
CA ASN A 541 -17.65 2.39 10.00
C ASN A 541 -16.94 3.61 10.59
N TRP A 542 -16.13 4.37 9.84
CA TRP A 542 -15.56 5.63 10.33
C TRP A 542 -16.62 6.65 10.77
N LYS A 543 -17.82 6.61 10.15
CA LYS A 543 -18.97 7.45 10.50
C LYS A 543 -20.11 6.70 11.18
N GLU A 544 -20.18 5.38 11.03
CA GLU A 544 -21.26 4.55 11.59
C GLU A 544 -20.92 3.93 12.95
N LYS A 545 -19.63 3.69 13.25
CA LYS A 545 -19.18 3.06 14.50
C LYS A 545 -18.07 3.90 15.19
N PRO A 546 -18.39 5.13 15.63
CA PRO A 546 -17.44 5.94 16.41
C PRO A 546 -17.06 5.21 17.71
N SER A 547 -15.78 5.30 18.09
CA SER A 547 -15.24 4.68 19.30
C SER A 547 -14.16 5.55 19.93
N ARG A 548 -13.95 5.42 21.24
CA ARG A 548 -12.87 6.17 21.92
C ARG A 548 -11.51 5.87 21.33
N LYS A 549 -11.25 4.61 20.96
CA LYS A 549 -9.99 4.18 20.31
C LYS A 549 -9.74 4.91 18.99
N SER A 550 -10.75 5.00 18.12
CA SER A 550 -10.62 5.67 16.82
C SER A 550 -10.56 7.19 16.97
N CYS A 551 -11.41 7.78 17.82
CA CYS A 551 -11.50 9.24 17.96
C CYS A 551 -10.29 9.80 18.73
N GLY A 552 -9.87 9.15 19.82
CA GLY A 552 -8.71 9.54 20.65
C GLY A 552 -7.36 9.45 19.92
N SER A 553 -7.29 8.66 18.84
CA SER A 553 -6.10 8.62 18.00
C SER A 553 -5.79 9.97 17.34
N CYS A 554 -6.79 10.79 17.02
CA CYS A 554 -6.63 12.15 16.51
C CYS A 554 -6.89 13.22 17.57
N HIS A 555 -7.97 13.05 18.34
CA HIS A 555 -8.34 13.94 19.45
C HIS A 555 -7.59 13.55 20.73
N ASP A 556 -6.28 13.48 20.64
CA ASP A 556 -5.40 12.90 21.66
C ASP A 556 -5.27 13.73 22.95
N ASN A 557 -5.84 14.94 22.95
CA ASN A 557 -6.02 15.76 24.13
C ASN A 557 -7.21 15.33 25.00
N ILE A 558 -8.24 14.68 24.42
CA ILE A 558 -9.48 14.35 25.14
C ILE A 558 -9.28 13.11 26.00
N ASN A 559 -9.62 13.21 27.29
CA ASN A 559 -9.70 12.04 28.16
C ASN A 559 -11.16 11.63 28.34
N PHE A 560 -11.60 10.64 27.57
CA PHE A 560 -12.97 10.13 27.62
C PHE A 560 -13.36 9.53 28.98
N ALA A 561 -12.40 9.00 29.75
CA ALA A 561 -12.70 8.38 31.04
C ALA A 561 -12.98 9.41 32.15
N THR A 562 -12.34 10.58 32.09
CA THR A 562 -12.50 11.64 33.10
C THR A 562 -13.33 12.82 32.63
N GLY A 563 -13.62 12.91 31.33
CA GLY A 563 -14.23 14.08 30.71
C GLY A 563 -13.31 15.31 30.70
N ALA A 564 -12.03 15.13 31.03
CA ALA A 564 -11.05 16.22 31.02
C ALA A 564 -10.68 16.62 29.59
N ASN A 565 -10.38 17.90 29.45
CA ASN A 565 -10.06 18.59 28.21
C ASN A 565 -11.25 18.68 27.22
N ALA A 566 -11.08 19.53 26.23
CA ALA A 566 -12.05 19.80 25.19
C ALA A 566 -11.34 19.92 23.84
N LYS A 567 -12.14 19.92 22.77
CA LYS A 567 -11.70 20.57 21.53
C LYS A 567 -11.36 22.03 21.86
N VAL A 568 -10.30 22.57 21.25
CA VAL A 568 -9.95 24.00 21.40
C VAL A 568 -11.17 24.87 21.06
N GLY A 569 -11.59 25.70 22.03
CA GLY A 569 -12.78 26.57 21.94
C GLY A 569 -14.13 25.87 22.06
N GLY A 570 -14.17 24.58 22.43
CA GLY A 570 -15.39 23.78 22.61
C GLY A 570 -15.68 23.44 24.08
N LEU A 571 -16.84 22.82 24.30
CA LEU A 571 -17.21 22.25 25.61
C LEU A 571 -16.38 21.01 25.91
N ALA A 572 -16.15 20.74 27.20
CA ALA A 572 -15.54 19.50 27.66
C ALA A 572 -16.38 18.30 27.20
N HIS A 573 -15.70 17.21 26.82
CA HIS A 573 -16.39 15.99 26.41
C HIS A 573 -17.00 15.31 27.65
N PRO A 574 -18.25 14.81 27.61
CA PRO A 574 -18.81 14.07 28.74
C PRO A 574 -18.02 12.78 29.01
N VAL A 575 -18.02 12.30 30.26
CA VAL A 575 -17.41 11.01 30.62
C VAL A 575 -18.05 9.89 29.81
N GLN A 576 -17.24 8.99 29.25
CA GLN A 576 -17.65 7.78 28.53
C GLN A 576 -16.85 6.57 29.04
N ALA A 577 -17.53 5.67 29.75
CA ALA A 577 -16.93 4.45 30.29
C ALA A 577 -16.72 3.36 29.21
N ASP A 578 -17.57 3.35 28.19
CA ASP A 578 -17.51 2.49 27.01
C ASP A 578 -17.89 3.26 25.73
N ASP A 579 -18.11 2.55 24.61
CA ASP A 579 -18.43 3.15 23.32
C ASP A 579 -19.93 3.03 22.96
N GLN A 580 -20.80 2.53 23.85
CA GLN A 580 -22.21 2.22 23.54
C GLN A 580 -23.00 3.45 23.05
N PHE A 581 -22.68 4.62 23.62
CA PHE A 581 -23.40 5.87 23.35
C PHE A 581 -22.70 6.78 22.34
N CYS A 582 -21.55 6.37 21.79
CA CYS A 582 -20.84 7.22 20.83
C CYS A 582 -21.70 7.47 19.59
N ALA A 583 -22.38 6.45 19.06
CA ALA A 583 -23.19 6.56 17.85
C ALA A 583 -24.48 7.38 18.04
N SER A 584 -25.02 7.50 19.26
CA SER A 584 -26.22 8.33 19.48
C SER A 584 -25.94 9.83 19.31
N CYS A 585 -24.70 10.25 19.57
CA CYS A 585 -24.27 11.63 19.37
C CYS A 585 -23.55 11.83 18.03
N HIS A 586 -22.63 10.93 17.69
CA HIS A 586 -21.70 11.07 16.57
C HIS A 586 -22.04 10.22 15.34
N GLY A 587 -23.02 9.32 15.41
CA GLY A 587 -23.48 8.55 14.27
C GLY A 587 -24.17 9.42 13.20
N THR A 588 -24.49 8.83 12.06
CA THR A 588 -25.06 9.53 10.89
C THR A 588 -26.37 10.28 11.16
N GLY A 589 -27.18 9.81 12.12
CA GLY A 589 -28.41 10.46 12.57
C GLY A 589 -28.29 11.23 13.90
N GLY A 590 -27.10 11.31 14.48
CA GLY A 590 -26.87 12.02 15.73
C GLY A 590 -26.82 13.55 15.56
N PRO A 591 -26.86 14.32 16.66
CA PRO A 591 -26.69 15.79 16.63
C PRO A 591 -25.31 16.26 16.16
N TYR A 592 -24.28 15.40 16.23
CA TYR A 592 -22.91 15.73 15.85
C TYR A 592 -22.28 14.71 14.89
N PRO A 593 -22.87 14.45 13.70
CA PRO A 593 -22.40 13.40 12.80
C PRO A 593 -20.94 13.57 12.42
N VAL A 594 -20.14 12.50 12.50
CA VAL A 594 -18.70 12.55 12.18
C VAL A 594 -18.46 13.18 10.81
N GLU A 595 -19.20 12.77 9.77
CA GLU A 595 -19.04 13.29 8.41
C GLU A 595 -19.18 14.82 8.35
N ASN A 596 -20.22 15.39 8.98
CA ASN A 596 -20.49 16.82 8.92
C ASN A 596 -19.42 17.66 9.64
N PHE A 597 -18.89 17.15 10.75
CA PHE A 597 -17.87 17.85 11.55
C PHE A 597 -16.44 17.68 11.00
N HIS A 598 -16.25 16.80 10.02
CA HIS A 598 -14.98 16.60 9.31
C HIS A 598 -15.05 17.06 7.83
N MET A 599 -16.11 17.76 7.42
CA MET A 599 -16.13 18.38 6.09
C MET A 599 -15.09 19.52 6.04
N SER A 600 -14.36 19.59 4.93
CA SER A 600 -13.54 20.76 4.62
C SER A 600 -14.41 21.97 4.27
N GLU A 601 -13.86 23.17 4.42
CA GLU A 601 -14.52 24.39 3.94
C GLU A 601 -14.64 24.39 2.40
N ILE A 602 -13.66 23.81 1.71
CA ILE A 602 -13.59 23.72 0.25
C ILE A 602 -13.95 22.31 -0.18
N ALA A 603 -14.93 22.16 -1.07
CA ALA A 603 -15.35 20.84 -1.53
C ALA A 603 -14.26 20.23 -2.43
N THR A 604 -13.85 19.01 -2.14
CA THR A 604 -12.80 18.25 -2.85
C THR A 604 -13.26 16.80 -3.05
N PRO A 605 -12.69 16.00 -3.98
CA PRO A 605 -13.15 14.63 -4.23
C PRO A 605 -13.35 13.71 -2.99
N ASN A 606 -12.47 13.78 -1.99
CA ASN A 606 -12.51 13.05 -0.73
C ASN A 606 -13.23 13.81 0.41
N SER A 607 -13.64 15.05 0.16
CA SER A 607 -14.57 15.80 1.01
C SER A 607 -15.57 16.54 0.10
N PRO A 608 -16.48 15.79 -0.56
CA PRO A 608 -17.29 16.30 -1.67
C PRO A 608 -18.38 17.27 -1.23
N ASN A 609 -18.68 17.31 0.07
CA ASN A 609 -19.71 18.14 0.65
C ASN A 609 -19.08 19.24 1.51
N VAL A 610 -19.73 20.40 1.53
CA VAL A 610 -19.40 21.55 2.38
C VAL A 610 -20.63 21.93 3.21
N ALA A 611 -20.45 22.77 4.21
CA ALA A 611 -21.55 23.28 5.02
C ALA A 611 -22.64 23.94 4.13
N ALA A 612 -23.90 23.81 4.55
CA ALA A 612 -25.05 24.31 3.80
C ALA A 612 -24.89 25.80 3.45
N GLY A 613 -25.29 26.16 2.22
CA GLY A 613 -25.20 27.52 1.69
C GLY A 613 -23.84 27.89 1.08
N LEU A 614 -22.77 27.14 1.36
CA LEU A 614 -21.47 27.40 0.73
C LEU A 614 -21.46 27.02 -0.76
N VAL A 615 -20.80 27.87 -1.55
CA VAL A 615 -20.73 27.76 -3.01
C VAL A 615 -19.37 27.26 -3.47
N ASN A 616 -19.31 26.34 -4.43
CA ASN A 616 -18.06 25.93 -5.08
C ASN A 616 -17.97 26.57 -6.47
N PHE A 617 -16.77 27.00 -6.88
CA PHE A 617 -16.54 27.63 -8.18
C PHE A 617 -15.68 26.76 -9.10
N PHE A 618 -15.91 26.90 -10.40
CA PHE A 618 -15.20 26.19 -11.46
C PHE A 618 -14.79 27.18 -12.55
N TYR A 619 -13.51 27.17 -12.94
CA TYR A 619 -12.95 28.11 -13.89
C TYR A 619 -12.61 27.42 -15.21
N GLU A 620 -12.89 28.11 -16.30
CA GLU A 620 -12.51 27.65 -17.63
C GLU A 620 -12.08 28.83 -18.51
N VAL A 621 -10.96 28.66 -19.20
CA VAL A 621 -10.48 29.58 -20.23
C VAL A 621 -10.46 28.84 -21.56
N SER A 622 -11.39 29.19 -22.46
CA SER A 622 -11.55 28.48 -23.73
C SER A 622 -10.54 28.93 -24.78
N SER A 623 -10.27 30.24 -24.87
CA SER A 623 -9.26 30.80 -25.78
C SER A 623 -8.63 32.08 -25.24
N ALA A 624 -7.44 32.39 -25.75
CA ALA A 624 -6.80 33.68 -25.62
C ALA A 624 -6.13 34.04 -26.96
N SER A 625 -6.26 35.28 -27.41
CA SER A 625 -5.66 35.76 -28.66
C SER A 625 -5.12 37.17 -28.48
N VAL A 626 -4.07 37.51 -29.23
CA VAL A 626 -3.52 38.87 -29.26
C VAL A 626 -3.62 39.38 -30.69
N ALA A 627 -4.29 40.52 -30.85
CA ALA A 627 -4.45 41.18 -32.14
C ALA A 627 -3.16 41.93 -32.55
N ALA A 628 -3.12 42.40 -33.80
CA ALA A 628 -1.95 43.08 -34.37
C ALA A 628 -1.59 44.39 -33.65
N ASP A 629 -2.58 45.04 -33.03
CA ASP A 629 -2.43 46.23 -32.17
C ASP A 629 -2.00 45.89 -30.73
N ASN A 630 -1.65 44.63 -30.46
CA ASN A 630 -1.30 44.08 -29.15
C ASN A 630 -2.45 44.04 -28.12
N THR A 631 -3.70 44.23 -28.57
CA THR A 631 -4.88 44.05 -27.72
C THR A 631 -5.08 42.56 -27.41
N LEU A 632 -5.19 42.20 -26.14
CA LEU A 632 -5.38 40.82 -25.67
C LEU A 632 -6.86 40.53 -25.45
N SER A 633 -7.40 39.53 -26.15
CA SER A 633 -8.74 38.99 -25.93
C SER A 633 -8.68 37.65 -25.22
N ILE A 634 -9.51 37.45 -24.19
CA ILE A 634 -9.61 36.17 -23.45
C ILE A 634 -11.07 35.76 -23.38
N LYS A 635 -11.37 34.52 -23.77
CA LYS A 635 -12.69 33.91 -23.64
C LYS A 635 -12.70 32.95 -22.44
N PHE A 636 -13.56 33.21 -21.46
CA PHE A 636 -13.58 32.44 -20.21
C PHE A 636 -15.00 32.31 -19.64
N ARG A 637 -15.22 31.34 -18.75
CA ARG A 637 -16.43 31.26 -17.93
C ARG A 637 -16.11 30.88 -16.50
N ILE A 638 -17.00 31.27 -15.61
CA ILE A 638 -17.02 30.85 -14.21
C ILE A 638 -18.36 30.14 -14.00
N GLN A 639 -18.30 28.95 -13.43
CA GLN A 639 -19.49 28.19 -13.03
C GLN A 639 -19.50 27.97 -11.53
N GLN A 640 -20.68 27.68 -10.98
CA GLN A 640 -20.84 27.43 -9.55
C GLN A 640 -21.84 26.30 -9.26
N ASN A 641 -21.74 25.71 -8.07
CA ASN A 641 -22.80 24.88 -7.47
C ASN A 641 -22.83 25.07 -5.94
N VAL A 642 -23.89 24.63 -5.28
CA VAL A 642 -24.10 24.83 -3.83
C VAL A 642 -24.00 23.49 -3.10
N GLY A 643 -23.27 23.47 -1.98
CA GLY A 643 -23.26 22.35 -1.03
C GLY A 643 -22.41 21.14 -1.42
N SER A 644 -22.42 20.70 -2.67
CA SER A 644 -21.69 19.48 -3.09
C SER A 644 -21.01 19.61 -4.45
N LEU A 645 -19.83 19.01 -4.62
CA LEU A 645 -19.12 18.97 -5.91
C LEU A 645 -19.92 18.29 -7.03
N THR A 646 -20.80 17.34 -6.70
CA THR A 646 -21.58 16.58 -7.68
C THR A 646 -22.88 17.28 -8.09
N ALA A 647 -23.24 18.38 -7.43
CA ALA A 647 -24.43 19.14 -7.78
C ALA A 647 -24.30 19.79 -9.18
N PRO A 648 -25.40 19.94 -9.94
CA PRO A 648 -25.39 20.59 -11.25
C PRO A 648 -24.77 21.99 -11.20
N LYS A 649 -23.92 22.28 -12.19
CA LYS A 649 -23.24 23.57 -12.31
C LYS A 649 -24.11 24.59 -13.04
N THR A 650 -24.07 25.85 -12.60
CA THR A 650 -24.70 26.99 -13.27
C THR A 650 -23.66 28.05 -13.61
N ASN A 651 -23.88 28.81 -14.69
CA ASN A 651 -22.97 29.89 -15.07
C ASN A 651 -23.13 31.10 -14.14
N VAL A 652 -22.01 31.73 -13.79
CA VAL A 652 -21.97 32.93 -12.94
C VAL A 652 -22.17 34.19 -13.79
N ALA A 653 -23.04 35.09 -13.32
CA ALA A 653 -23.13 36.45 -13.85
C ALA A 653 -22.16 37.38 -13.09
N LEU A 654 -21.41 38.21 -13.82
CA LEU A 654 -20.46 39.18 -13.27
C LEU A 654 -21.00 40.62 -13.40
N PRO A 655 -20.83 41.49 -12.38
CA PRO A 655 -20.25 41.21 -11.06
C PRO A 655 -21.15 40.29 -10.21
N LEU A 656 -20.52 39.46 -9.38
CA LEU A 656 -21.22 38.45 -8.58
C LEU A 656 -21.70 39.05 -7.25
N ALA A 657 -23.02 39.12 -7.05
CA ALA A 657 -23.63 39.66 -5.84
C ALA A 657 -23.46 38.72 -4.63
N GLY A 658 -23.22 39.28 -3.43
CA GLY A 658 -22.99 38.52 -2.19
C GLY A 658 -21.55 38.01 -2.01
N PHE A 659 -20.64 38.40 -2.90
CA PHE A 659 -19.24 37.99 -2.85
C PHE A 659 -18.31 39.21 -2.95
N THR A 660 -17.13 39.09 -2.37
CA THR A 660 -16.06 40.08 -2.43
C THR A 660 -14.76 39.46 -2.93
N GLY A 661 -13.81 40.30 -3.34
CA GLY A 661 -12.62 39.84 -4.05
C GLY A 661 -12.99 39.21 -5.39
N GLY A 662 -12.12 38.36 -5.90
CA GLY A 662 -12.39 37.62 -7.13
C GLY A 662 -11.12 37.17 -7.84
N PRO A 663 -11.28 36.26 -8.82
CA PRO A 663 -10.13 35.73 -9.54
C PRO A 663 -9.51 36.79 -10.47
N SER A 664 -8.28 36.51 -10.89
CA SER A 664 -7.47 37.36 -11.75
C SER A 664 -6.77 36.53 -12.82
N PHE A 665 -6.49 37.16 -13.96
CA PHE A 665 -5.63 36.60 -14.99
C PHE A 665 -4.16 36.88 -14.67
N LEU A 666 -3.33 35.83 -14.73
CA LEU A 666 -1.87 35.94 -14.83
C LEU A 666 -1.44 35.87 -16.28
N LEU A 667 -0.54 36.75 -16.69
CA LEU A 667 -0.02 36.83 -18.05
C LEU A 667 1.47 36.45 -18.03
N ALA A 668 1.77 35.21 -18.40
CA ALA A 668 3.13 34.69 -18.47
C ALA A 668 3.64 34.66 -19.92
N TYR A 669 4.93 34.93 -20.10
CA TYR A 669 5.51 35.08 -21.43
C TYR A 669 7.03 34.88 -21.44
N TYR A 670 7.56 34.69 -22.65
CA TYR A 670 8.96 34.89 -22.98
C TYR A 670 9.14 36.22 -23.70
N LEU A 671 10.13 37.02 -23.27
CA LEU A 671 10.56 38.21 -24.00
C LEU A 671 12.09 38.22 -24.10
N ASP A 672 12.59 38.44 -25.31
CA ASP A 672 14.01 38.42 -25.61
C ASP A 672 14.77 39.51 -24.83
N ASN A 673 15.97 39.17 -24.31
CA ASN A 673 16.83 40.15 -23.63
C ASN A 673 18.31 39.78 -23.78
N PRO A 674 19.25 40.72 -23.56
CA PRO A 674 20.68 40.48 -23.79
C PRO A 674 21.26 39.30 -22.98
N ASN A 675 20.71 39.02 -21.79
CA ASN A 675 21.16 37.94 -20.91
C ASN A 675 20.42 36.62 -21.16
N GLN A 676 19.37 36.62 -22.00
CA GLN A 676 18.64 35.44 -22.43
C GLN A 676 18.18 35.62 -23.89
N PRO A 677 19.09 35.50 -24.87
CA PRO A 677 18.74 35.57 -26.29
C PRO A 677 17.82 34.40 -26.70
N ALA A 678 16.80 34.69 -27.51
CA ALA A 678 15.78 33.72 -27.94
C ALA A 678 16.36 32.45 -28.59
N ALA A 679 17.46 32.58 -29.33
CA ALA A 679 18.14 31.44 -29.97
C ALA A 679 18.62 30.37 -28.97
N GLN A 680 18.86 30.74 -27.71
CA GLN A 680 19.42 29.87 -26.68
C GLN A 680 18.45 29.54 -25.55
N PHE A 681 17.37 30.31 -25.35
CA PHE A 681 16.62 30.31 -24.09
C PHE A 681 15.08 30.34 -24.22
N ALA A 682 14.53 30.22 -25.42
CA ALA A 682 13.09 30.34 -25.68
C ALA A 682 12.27 29.06 -25.40
N ALA A 683 12.60 28.27 -24.37
CA ALA A 683 11.81 27.08 -23.97
C ALA A 683 10.98 27.26 -22.67
N ASP A 684 11.22 28.32 -21.91
CA ASP A 684 10.53 28.63 -20.64
C ASP A 684 10.02 30.07 -20.62
N TYR A 685 9.01 30.35 -19.80
CA TYR A 685 8.65 31.74 -19.49
C TYR A 685 9.82 32.39 -18.76
N ASN A 686 10.09 33.66 -19.06
CA ASN A 686 11.09 34.45 -18.34
C ASN A 686 10.50 35.70 -17.68
N ASN A 687 9.26 36.07 -18.06
CA ASN A 687 8.53 37.24 -17.59
C ASN A 687 9.45 38.46 -17.48
N PHE A 688 10.23 38.75 -18.52
CA PHE A 688 11.19 39.84 -18.50
C PHE A 688 10.50 41.21 -18.45
N GLY A 689 11.04 42.14 -17.64
CA GLY A 689 10.52 43.51 -17.49
C GLY A 689 9.56 43.70 -16.30
N VAL A 690 9.47 42.71 -15.40
CA VAL A 690 8.67 42.78 -14.16
C VAL A 690 9.49 42.29 -12.97
N LYS A 691 9.30 42.93 -11.81
CA LYS A 691 10.07 42.64 -10.58
C LYS A 691 9.98 41.16 -10.22
N ALA A 692 11.13 40.55 -9.99
CA ALA A 692 11.31 39.13 -9.67
C ALA A 692 10.67 38.17 -10.68
N ALA A 693 10.61 38.57 -11.96
CA ALA A 693 10.00 37.80 -13.04
C ALA A 693 8.57 37.31 -12.70
N GLN A 694 7.83 38.08 -11.90
CA GLN A 694 6.44 37.75 -11.56
C GLN A 694 5.51 38.16 -12.71
N PRO A 695 4.65 37.28 -13.21
CA PRO A 695 3.79 37.59 -14.35
C PRO A 695 2.85 38.77 -14.04
N LYS A 696 2.50 39.54 -15.08
CA LYS A 696 1.51 40.62 -14.93
C LYS A 696 0.18 40.02 -14.46
N THR A 697 -0.53 40.73 -13.58
CA THR A 697 -1.83 40.31 -13.05
C THR A 697 -2.91 41.31 -13.43
N VAL A 698 -4.04 40.81 -13.94
CA VAL A 698 -5.22 41.63 -14.29
C VAL A 698 -6.44 41.04 -13.60
N SER A 699 -7.01 41.74 -12.61
CA SER A 699 -8.16 41.23 -11.85
C SER A 699 -9.46 41.36 -12.64
N ILE A 700 -10.40 40.42 -12.44
CA ILE A 700 -11.73 40.53 -13.04
C ILE A 700 -12.44 41.80 -12.54
N ALA A 701 -12.25 42.18 -11.28
CA ALA A 701 -12.80 43.43 -10.73
C ALA A 701 -12.34 44.66 -11.52
N ASN A 702 -11.05 44.73 -11.88
CA ASN A 702 -10.51 45.85 -12.66
C ASN A 702 -11.08 45.89 -14.09
N ILE A 703 -11.41 44.72 -14.67
CA ILE A 703 -12.05 44.62 -15.98
C ILE A 703 -13.53 45.04 -15.90
N VAL A 704 -14.26 44.58 -14.89
CA VAL A 704 -15.67 44.97 -14.66
C VAL A 704 -15.77 46.49 -14.44
N ASN A 705 -14.82 47.08 -13.73
CA ASN A 705 -14.77 48.52 -13.49
C ASN A 705 -14.19 49.34 -14.66
N GLY A 706 -13.81 48.71 -15.78
CA GLY A 706 -13.26 49.40 -16.96
C GLY A 706 -11.81 49.89 -16.84
N THR A 707 -11.13 49.64 -15.72
CA THR A 707 -9.80 50.21 -15.41
C THR A 707 -8.64 49.51 -16.12
N MET A 708 -8.75 48.20 -16.37
CA MET A 708 -7.69 47.41 -17.03
C MET A 708 -8.17 46.64 -18.27
N GLY A 709 -9.42 46.83 -18.67
CA GLY A 709 -10.02 46.17 -19.82
C GLY A 709 -11.53 46.35 -19.83
N THR A 710 -12.19 45.69 -20.77
CA THR A 710 -13.65 45.65 -20.88
C THR A 710 -14.16 44.21 -20.83
N LEU A 711 -15.36 44.03 -20.28
CA LEU A 711 -16.08 42.75 -20.21
C LEU A 711 -17.24 42.78 -21.22
N GLY A 712 -17.22 41.86 -22.19
CA GLY A 712 -18.36 41.66 -23.10
C GLY A 712 -19.53 40.93 -22.41
N THR A 713 -20.65 40.78 -23.12
CA THR A 713 -21.76 39.94 -22.66
C THR A 713 -21.40 38.45 -22.80
N PRO A 714 -21.95 37.57 -21.95
CA PRO A 714 -21.72 36.13 -22.08
C PRO A 714 -22.44 35.58 -23.32
N ASP A 715 -21.82 34.60 -24.00
CA ASP A 715 -22.46 33.85 -25.08
C ASP A 715 -23.50 32.84 -24.57
N ALA A 716 -24.16 32.11 -25.49
CA ALA A 716 -25.19 31.12 -25.16
C ALA A 716 -24.70 29.98 -24.23
N ASN A 717 -23.39 29.75 -24.17
CA ASN A 717 -22.76 28.75 -23.30
C ASN A 717 -22.24 29.35 -21.98
N GLY A 718 -22.45 30.66 -21.78
CA GLY A 718 -22.03 31.41 -20.60
C GLY A 718 -20.59 31.91 -20.64
N TYR A 719 -19.94 31.93 -21.80
CA TYR A 719 -18.58 32.46 -21.91
C TYR A 719 -18.57 33.96 -22.12
N TYR A 720 -17.85 34.65 -21.25
CA TYR A 720 -17.47 36.04 -21.42
C TYR A 720 -16.27 36.15 -22.36
N THR A 721 -16.25 37.22 -23.16
CA THR A 721 -15.04 37.66 -23.86
C THR A 721 -14.58 38.96 -23.22
N VAL A 722 -13.34 38.99 -22.72
CA VAL A 722 -12.71 40.21 -22.20
C VAL A 722 -11.69 40.73 -23.18
N THR A 723 -11.53 42.04 -23.19
CA THR A 723 -10.49 42.75 -23.93
C THR A 723 -9.63 43.51 -22.92
N ILE A 724 -8.37 43.11 -22.77
CA ILE A 724 -7.42 43.74 -21.84
C ILE A 724 -6.73 44.90 -22.55
N ASN A 725 -6.64 46.05 -21.87
CA ASN A 725 -5.98 47.25 -22.40
C ASN A 725 -4.51 46.96 -22.69
N SER A 726 -3.96 47.51 -23.78
CA SER A 726 -2.58 47.24 -24.23
C SER A 726 -1.51 47.50 -23.17
N ALA A 727 -1.68 48.51 -22.31
CA ALA A 727 -0.78 48.82 -21.19
C ALA A 727 -0.71 47.69 -20.14
N SER A 728 -1.84 47.00 -19.93
CA SER A 728 -2.00 45.88 -18.99
C SER A 728 -1.73 44.52 -19.62
N ALA A 729 -1.70 44.44 -20.96
CA ALA A 729 -1.47 43.22 -21.72
C ALA A 729 0.01 42.80 -21.73
N PHE A 730 0.35 41.82 -22.56
CA PHE A 730 1.72 41.37 -22.78
C PHE A 730 2.60 42.51 -23.34
N PRO A 731 3.89 42.57 -22.98
CA PRO A 731 4.80 43.51 -23.62
C PRO A 731 4.94 43.20 -25.12
N ILE A 732 5.18 44.24 -25.91
CA ILE A 732 5.39 44.11 -27.36
C ILE A 732 6.57 43.18 -27.63
N GLY A 733 6.43 42.27 -28.61
CA GLY A 733 7.46 41.29 -28.96
C GLY A 733 7.49 40.05 -28.07
N ALA A 734 6.63 39.97 -27.04
CA ALA A 734 6.49 38.77 -26.23
C ALA A 734 6.01 37.58 -27.07
N LYS A 735 6.57 36.41 -26.77
CA LYS A 735 6.30 35.11 -27.39
C LYS A 735 5.97 34.10 -26.31
N MET A 736 5.51 32.91 -26.72
CA MET A 736 5.14 31.83 -25.79
C MET A 736 4.23 32.37 -24.69
N ARG A 737 3.16 33.06 -25.07
CA ARG A 737 2.28 33.75 -24.13
C ARG A 737 1.23 32.78 -23.61
N ALA A 738 0.92 32.89 -22.32
CA ALA A 738 -0.15 32.15 -21.69
C ALA A 738 -0.91 32.99 -20.66
N VAL A 739 -2.20 32.68 -20.52
CA VAL A 739 -3.09 33.28 -19.53
C VAL A 739 -3.49 32.23 -18.51
N GLY A 740 -3.43 32.58 -17.22
CA GLY A 740 -3.87 31.74 -16.12
C GLY A 740 -4.96 32.41 -15.31
N LEU A 741 -6.16 31.83 -15.26
CA LEU A 741 -7.22 32.27 -14.36
C LEU A 741 -7.03 31.61 -12.99
N GLN A 742 -6.81 32.44 -11.97
CA GLN A 742 -6.48 32.01 -10.61
C GLN A 742 -7.20 32.88 -9.58
N GLY A 743 -7.19 32.46 -8.32
CA GLY A 743 -7.72 33.22 -7.19
C GLY A 743 -9.10 32.72 -6.82
N TYR A 744 -9.82 33.48 -6.00
CA TYR A 744 -11.12 33.06 -5.52
C TYR A 744 -12.00 34.23 -5.10
N PHE A 745 -13.29 33.94 -4.98
CA PHE A 745 -14.24 34.82 -4.32
C PHE A 745 -14.30 34.52 -2.83
N THR A 746 -14.57 35.55 -2.03
CA THR A 746 -14.98 35.39 -0.62
C THR A 746 -16.49 35.56 -0.55
N GLN A 747 -17.20 34.51 -0.12
CA GLN A 747 -18.65 34.56 0.10
C GLN A 747 -18.93 35.37 1.36
N ALA A 748 -19.76 36.41 1.26
CA ALA A 748 -20.08 37.29 2.38
C ALA A 748 -21.05 36.62 3.37
N ALA A 749 -20.94 36.96 4.65
CA ALA A 749 -21.91 36.55 5.67
C ALA A 749 -23.35 36.96 5.25
N GLY A 750 -24.32 36.10 5.52
CA GLY A 750 -25.72 36.25 5.09
C GLY A 750 -26.01 35.74 3.67
N THR A 751 -24.99 35.62 2.79
CA THR A 751 -25.18 35.09 1.43
C THR A 751 -25.45 33.59 1.49
N ASN A 752 -26.61 33.14 1.02
CA ASN A 752 -27.11 31.77 1.18
C ASN A 752 -27.17 31.31 2.65
N GLY A 753 -27.35 32.24 3.59
CA GLY A 753 -27.51 31.91 5.02
C GLY A 753 -26.23 31.52 5.76
N ILE A 754 -25.03 31.74 5.19
CA ILE A 754 -23.78 31.44 5.90
C ILE A 754 -23.50 32.46 7.02
N ALA A 755 -22.95 32.00 8.13
CA ALA A 755 -22.77 32.83 9.33
C ALA A 755 -21.56 33.79 9.26
N ALA A 756 -20.53 33.45 8.49
CA ALA A 756 -19.28 34.20 8.42
C ALA A 756 -18.75 34.29 6.99
N ALA A 757 -17.99 35.34 6.70
CA ALA A 757 -17.32 35.49 5.41
C ALA A 757 -16.34 34.33 5.20
N THR A 758 -16.47 33.62 4.08
CA THR A 758 -15.73 32.37 3.84
C THR A 758 -15.08 32.38 2.44
N ALA A 759 -13.78 32.10 2.38
CA ALA A 759 -13.05 31.99 1.12
C ALA A 759 -13.50 30.75 0.32
N ARG A 760 -13.67 30.91 -1.01
CA ARG A 760 -14.18 29.85 -1.89
C ARG A 760 -13.17 29.49 -2.98
N HIS A 761 -12.12 28.76 -2.60
CA HIS A 761 -11.03 28.36 -3.47
C HIS A 761 -11.51 27.50 -4.65
N ALA A 762 -10.82 27.61 -5.79
CA ALA A 762 -11.16 26.90 -7.01
C ALA A 762 -9.91 26.52 -7.80
N LEU A 763 -9.98 25.40 -8.52
CA LEU A 763 -8.93 24.97 -9.44
C LEU A 763 -8.65 26.06 -10.47
N SER A 764 -7.37 26.40 -10.63
CA SER A 764 -6.92 27.37 -11.63
C SER A 764 -7.00 26.76 -13.04
N ALA A 765 -7.12 27.62 -14.05
CA ALA A 765 -7.18 27.22 -15.46
C ALA A 765 -6.14 27.99 -16.28
N VAL A 766 -5.35 27.30 -17.09
CA VAL A 766 -4.29 27.90 -17.91
C VAL A 766 -4.55 27.63 -19.39
N LYS A 767 -4.41 28.66 -20.23
CA LYS A 767 -4.52 28.57 -21.68
C LYS A 767 -3.37 29.32 -22.35
N SER A 768 -2.75 28.68 -23.35
CA SER A 768 -1.78 29.36 -24.21
C SER A 768 -2.48 30.27 -25.22
N VAL A 769 -1.83 31.36 -25.60
CA VAL A 769 -2.33 32.26 -26.65
C VAL A 769 -2.32 31.55 -27.99
N THR A 770 -3.41 31.67 -28.76
CA THR A 770 -3.55 31.05 -30.08
C THR A 770 -2.46 31.54 -31.02
N GLY A 771 -1.77 30.59 -31.67
CA GLY A 771 -0.70 30.87 -32.64
C GLY A 771 0.71 30.98 -32.02
N ASP A 772 0.82 31.10 -30.70
CA ASP A 772 2.11 31.08 -30.02
C ASP A 772 2.66 29.65 -29.88
N ALA A 773 3.98 29.51 -29.83
CA ALA A 773 4.61 28.29 -29.34
C ALA A 773 4.14 28.00 -27.90
N VAL A 774 3.79 26.76 -27.62
CA VAL A 774 3.32 26.35 -26.30
C VAL A 774 4.52 25.93 -25.45
N ARG A 775 4.58 26.40 -24.20
CA ARG A 775 5.58 25.92 -23.23
C ARG A 775 5.45 24.39 -23.10
N ARG A 776 6.55 23.66 -22.94
CA ARG A 776 6.47 22.21 -22.68
C ARG A 776 5.60 21.87 -21.46
N ASP A 777 4.90 20.76 -21.54
CA ASP A 777 4.10 20.20 -20.45
C ASP A 777 4.77 18.95 -19.89
N VAL A 778 5.31 19.05 -18.68
CA VAL A 778 6.27 18.08 -18.13
C VAL A 778 5.64 17.19 -17.06
N ILE A 779 4.77 17.76 -16.22
CA ILE A 779 4.15 17.07 -15.09
C ILE A 779 2.65 16.92 -15.31
N ASP A 780 2.05 15.97 -14.61
CA ASP A 780 0.61 15.75 -14.60
C ASP A 780 0.01 16.17 -13.26
N SER A 781 -0.81 17.24 -13.27
CA SER A 781 -1.53 17.71 -12.08
C SER A 781 -2.41 16.62 -11.46
N ALA A 782 -2.90 15.67 -12.26
CA ALA A 782 -3.67 14.53 -11.75
C ALA A 782 -2.82 13.57 -10.90
N LYS A 783 -1.51 13.48 -11.16
CA LYS A 783 -0.60 12.69 -10.33
C LYS A 783 -0.21 13.42 -9.05
N CYS A 784 -0.07 14.75 -9.10
CA CYS A 784 0.07 15.57 -7.89
C CYS A 784 -1.15 15.40 -6.97
N ALA A 785 -2.35 15.35 -7.56
CA ALA A 785 -3.61 15.16 -6.85
C ALA A 785 -3.71 13.81 -6.13
N THR A 786 -2.94 12.80 -6.53
CA THR A 786 -2.91 11.53 -5.81
C THR A 786 -2.46 11.73 -4.36
N CYS A 787 -1.45 12.58 -4.13
CA CYS A 787 -0.94 12.90 -2.78
C CYS A 787 -1.51 14.19 -2.17
N HIS A 788 -1.85 15.20 -2.97
CA HIS A 788 -2.34 16.48 -2.44
C HIS A 788 -3.85 16.65 -2.55
N GLU A 789 -4.50 15.85 -3.39
CA GLU A 789 -5.87 16.05 -3.86
C GLU A 789 -6.04 17.39 -4.57
N TRP A 790 -6.13 18.48 -3.81
CA TRP A 790 -5.92 19.85 -4.26
C TRP A 790 -4.69 20.40 -3.54
N PHE A 791 -3.68 20.82 -4.31
CA PHE A 791 -2.58 21.61 -3.75
C PHE A 791 -2.96 23.08 -3.76
N GLU A 792 -3.20 23.65 -2.58
CA GLU A 792 -3.59 25.05 -2.38
C GLU A 792 -2.38 25.93 -2.02
N GLY A 793 -1.71 26.46 -3.03
CA GLY A 793 -0.60 27.40 -2.88
C GLY A 793 -1.06 28.83 -2.62
N HIS A 794 -0.23 29.60 -1.90
CA HIS A 794 -0.42 31.04 -1.68
C HIS A 794 -1.77 31.40 -1.04
N GLY A 795 -2.18 30.64 -0.02
CA GLY A 795 -3.45 30.85 0.69
C GLY A 795 -4.67 30.55 -0.19
N GLY A 796 -4.59 29.53 -1.04
CA GLY A 796 -5.70 29.15 -1.93
C GLY A 796 -5.79 29.92 -3.23
N ASN A 797 -4.91 30.91 -3.47
CA ASN A 797 -4.92 31.67 -4.72
C ASN A 797 -4.36 30.88 -5.91
N ARG A 798 -3.59 29.82 -5.68
CA ARG A 798 -3.03 28.96 -6.74
C ARG A 798 -3.40 27.52 -6.41
N VAL A 799 -4.45 27.01 -7.05
CA VAL A 799 -4.93 25.65 -6.78
C VAL A 799 -4.75 24.77 -8.00
N VAL A 800 -4.11 23.63 -7.81
CA VAL A 800 -4.02 22.56 -8.81
C VAL A 800 -4.52 21.25 -8.23
N GLY A 801 -5.08 20.40 -9.07
CA GLY A 801 -5.66 19.11 -8.70
C GLY A 801 -5.96 18.28 -9.94
N LYS A 802 -6.71 17.19 -9.76
CA LYS A 802 -7.01 16.23 -10.82
C LYS A 802 -7.67 16.85 -12.05
N ASP A 803 -8.57 17.80 -11.80
CA ASP A 803 -9.36 18.44 -12.85
C ASP A 803 -8.79 19.80 -13.28
N THR A 804 -7.49 20.06 -13.02
CA THR A 804 -6.82 21.28 -13.51
C THR A 804 -6.82 21.31 -15.02
N VAL A 805 -7.29 22.42 -15.59
CA VAL A 805 -7.34 22.64 -17.04
C VAL A 805 -6.05 23.32 -17.51
N GLY A 806 -5.37 22.68 -18.46
CA GLY A 806 -4.11 23.17 -19.03
C GLY A 806 -2.89 22.89 -18.15
N GLN A 807 -1.84 23.71 -18.29
CA GLN A 807 -0.63 23.57 -17.48
C GLN A 807 -0.85 23.97 -16.02
N SER A 808 0.00 23.48 -15.14
CA SER A 808 0.02 23.93 -13.75
C SER A 808 0.19 25.46 -13.66
N ILE A 809 -0.70 26.13 -12.93
CA ILE A 809 -0.65 27.58 -12.69
C ILE A 809 0.67 28.02 -12.06
N CYS A 810 1.35 27.12 -11.34
CA CYS A 810 2.59 27.40 -10.65
C CYS A 810 3.72 27.82 -11.59
N THR A 811 3.77 27.27 -12.81
CA THR A 811 4.86 27.52 -13.77
C THR A 811 4.82 28.92 -14.38
N LEU A 812 3.71 29.64 -14.22
CA LEU A 812 3.59 31.03 -14.68
C LEU A 812 4.37 31.99 -13.78
N CYS A 813 4.57 31.64 -12.50
CA CYS A 813 5.30 32.43 -11.50
C CYS A 813 6.67 31.81 -11.15
N HIS A 814 6.73 30.49 -10.98
CA HIS A 814 7.93 29.75 -10.62
C HIS A 814 8.79 29.46 -11.85
N VAL A 815 9.29 30.56 -12.43
CA VAL A 815 10.11 30.57 -13.65
C VAL A 815 11.60 30.53 -13.32
N PRO A 816 12.48 30.23 -14.31
CA PRO A 816 13.92 30.09 -14.09
C PRO A 816 14.60 31.33 -13.50
N ASN A 817 14.04 32.53 -13.70
CA ASN A 817 14.60 33.78 -13.18
C ASN A 817 14.21 34.11 -11.71
N LEU A 818 13.44 33.25 -11.04
CA LEU A 818 12.95 33.52 -9.68
C LEU A 818 13.80 32.81 -8.61
N SER A 819 14.39 33.60 -7.70
CA SER A 819 14.94 33.15 -6.42
C SER A 819 14.19 33.76 -5.23
N SER A 820 14.44 33.22 -4.03
CA SER A 820 13.97 33.82 -2.77
C SER A 820 14.60 35.19 -2.51
N SER A 821 14.15 35.92 -1.47
CA SER A 821 14.46 37.36 -1.30
C SER A 821 15.02 37.75 0.06
N GLY A 822 15.35 36.77 0.90
CA GLY A 822 15.68 36.97 2.31
C GLY A 822 16.81 37.95 2.58
N LYS A 823 17.78 38.05 1.67
CA LYS A 823 18.89 38.99 1.80
C LYS A 823 18.48 40.46 1.80
N GLY A 824 17.29 40.77 1.29
CA GLY A 824 16.71 42.13 1.26
C GLY A 824 15.88 42.49 2.48
N VAL A 825 15.77 41.62 3.49
CA VAL A 825 15.01 41.90 4.72
C VAL A 825 15.67 43.03 5.51
N ASN A 826 14.85 43.92 6.08
CA ASN A 826 15.33 44.92 7.01
C ASN A 826 15.64 44.28 8.38
N ALA A 827 16.90 44.31 8.80
CA ALA A 827 17.35 43.75 10.08
C ALA A 827 16.58 44.31 11.28
N ALA A 828 16.14 45.58 11.21
CA ALA A 828 15.43 46.24 12.30
C ALA A 828 14.00 45.71 12.53
N THR A 829 13.41 45.01 11.55
CA THR A 829 12.02 44.54 11.61
C THR A 829 11.88 43.02 11.61
N VAL A 830 12.97 42.26 11.47
CA VAL A 830 12.86 40.80 11.33
C VAL A 830 12.25 40.13 12.57
N THR A 831 12.55 40.63 13.78
CA THR A 831 12.06 40.07 15.04
C THR A 831 10.54 40.23 15.21
N THR A 832 9.93 41.20 14.52
CA THR A 832 8.48 41.44 14.54
C THR A 832 7.76 40.91 13.31
N THR A 833 8.47 40.69 12.20
CA THR A 833 7.89 40.23 10.92
C THR A 833 8.05 38.72 10.68
N MET A 834 8.92 38.04 11.42
CA MET A 834 9.12 36.58 11.38
C MET A 834 8.54 35.93 12.64
N SER A 835 7.90 34.77 12.54
CA SER A 835 7.36 34.11 13.75
C SER A 835 8.48 33.61 14.68
N ALA A 836 8.20 33.50 15.98
CA ALA A 836 9.19 33.03 16.96
C ALA A 836 9.74 31.62 16.63
N THR A 837 8.89 30.74 16.08
CA THR A 837 9.30 29.40 15.64
C THR A 837 10.27 29.47 14.46
N GLU A 838 9.98 30.30 13.46
CA GLU A 838 10.87 30.50 12.31
C GLU A 838 12.20 31.14 12.71
N GLN A 839 12.17 32.10 13.64
CA GLN A 839 13.36 32.72 14.21
C GLN A 839 14.27 31.68 14.89
N ALA A 840 13.69 30.78 15.70
CA ALA A 840 14.42 29.71 16.37
C ALA A 840 15.02 28.71 15.37
N LEU A 841 14.26 28.33 14.34
CA LEU A 841 14.74 27.42 13.29
C LEU A 841 15.87 28.04 12.46
N LEU A 842 15.74 29.31 12.08
CA LEU A 842 16.76 30.04 11.33
C LEU A 842 18.07 30.14 12.13
N THR A 843 17.96 30.44 13.44
CA THR A 843 19.10 30.49 14.36
C THR A 843 19.75 29.11 14.54
N ALA A 844 18.93 28.06 14.70
CA ALA A 844 19.42 26.68 14.81
C ALA A 844 20.16 26.22 13.54
N ASP A 845 19.80 26.77 12.39
CA ASP A 845 20.48 26.54 11.11
C ASP A 845 21.72 27.42 10.88
N GLY A 846 22.13 28.19 11.90
CA GLY A 846 23.40 28.93 11.91
C GLY A 846 23.33 30.37 11.42
N TYR A 847 22.13 30.91 11.18
CA TYR A 847 21.94 32.28 10.71
C TYR A 847 21.54 33.21 11.85
N THR A 848 22.14 34.40 11.91
CA THR A 848 21.79 35.41 12.93
C THR A 848 20.66 36.31 12.45
N LEU A 849 19.68 36.56 13.31
CA LEU A 849 18.59 37.50 13.02
C LEU A 849 19.09 38.91 12.71
N LEU A 850 20.25 39.28 13.24
CA LEU A 850 20.83 40.61 13.08
C LEU A 850 21.51 40.82 11.72
N ASP A 851 21.71 39.77 10.94
CA ASP A 851 22.39 39.86 9.64
C ASP A 851 21.64 39.15 8.51
N PRO A 852 20.61 39.81 7.95
CA PRO A 852 19.90 39.31 6.79
C PRO A 852 20.77 39.08 5.55
N THR A 853 21.94 39.73 5.43
CA THR A 853 22.78 39.61 4.22
C THR A 853 23.31 38.18 4.03
N THR A 854 23.35 37.40 5.10
CA THR A 854 23.79 36.00 5.13
C THR A 854 22.65 34.99 4.94
N TYR A 855 21.39 35.45 4.92
CA TYR A 855 20.25 34.55 4.84
C TYR A 855 20.30 33.66 3.58
N PRO A 856 19.85 32.41 3.70
CA PRO A 856 19.92 31.47 2.60
C PRO A 856 19.01 31.94 1.47
N GLU A 857 19.57 31.93 0.26
CA GLU A 857 18.86 32.19 -0.98
C GLU A 857 18.97 30.99 -1.91
N GLU A 858 17.83 30.51 -2.36
CA GLU A 858 17.69 29.37 -3.26
C GLU A 858 16.79 29.71 -4.43
N THR A 859 16.96 28.94 -5.51
CA THR A 859 16.04 28.97 -6.65
C THR A 859 14.61 28.64 -6.22
N ASN A 860 13.68 29.43 -6.72
CA ASN A 860 12.26 29.14 -6.65
C ASN A 860 11.69 28.84 -8.04
N ASN A 861 12.54 28.39 -8.97
CA ASN A 861 12.07 27.76 -10.20
C ASN A 861 11.35 26.43 -9.89
N PHE A 862 10.30 26.12 -10.65
CA PHE A 862 9.35 25.06 -10.27
C PHE A 862 10.01 23.67 -10.14
N LYS A 863 10.83 23.24 -11.10
CA LYS A 863 11.46 21.90 -11.05
C LYS A 863 12.36 21.75 -9.83
N ASP A 864 13.16 22.76 -9.54
CA ASP A 864 14.20 22.72 -8.50
C ASP A 864 13.55 22.73 -7.11
N MET A 865 12.59 23.65 -6.93
CA MET A 865 11.82 23.76 -5.71
C MET A 865 11.03 22.48 -5.41
N ILE A 866 10.32 21.92 -6.40
CA ILE A 866 9.50 20.73 -6.19
C ILE A 866 10.37 19.49 -5.93
N HIS A 867 11.46 19.30 -6.66
CA HIS A 867 12.41 18.22 -6.37
C HIS A 867 13.01 18.38 -4.97
N GLY A 868 13.49 19.58 -4.60
CA GLY A 868 14.11 19.84 -3.31
C GLY A 868 13.16 19.66 -2.11
N ILE A 869 11.88 20.05 -2.27
CA ILE A 869 10.84 19.85 -1.24
C ILE A 869 10.55 18.38 -1.02
N HIS A 870 10.35 17.61 -2.09
CA HIS A 870 10.00 16.19 -1.97
C HIS A 870 11.20 15.32 -1.62
N ALA A 871 12.42 15.70 -1.99
CA ALA A 871 13.63 15.04 -1.51
C ALA A 871 13.87 15.31 -0.02
N GLY A 872 13.54 16.51 0.47
CA GLY A 872 13.42 16.81 1.90
C GLY A 872 14.59 16.28 2.73
N LYS A 873 14.29 15.42 3.70
CA LYS A 873 15.26 14.80 4.60
C LYS A 873 16.30 13.88 3.94
N ASP A 874 16.06 13.43 2.70
CA ASP A 874 16.96 12.53 1.98
C ASP A 874 18.08 13.29 1.24
N ARG A 875 18.00 14.63 1.20
CA ARG A 875 19.10 15.48 0.73
C ARG A 875 20.22 15.54 1.76
N THR A 876 21.46 15.70 1.28
CA THR A 876 22.62 15.97 2.14
C THR A 876 22.51 17.33 2.80
N ASN A 877 22.06 18.34 2.03
CA ASN A 877 21.78 19.70 2.47
C ASN A 877 20.30 19.98 2.18
N PRO A 878 19.43 20.00 3.21
CA PRO A 878 18.02 20.35 3.04
C PRO A 878 17.85 21.70 2.34
N LEU A 879 16.78 21.84 1.58
CA LEU A 879 16.44 23.11 0.93
C LEU A 879 16.06 24.12 2.01
N LYS A 880 16.77 25.26 2.04
CA LYS A 880 16.57 26.33 3.02
C LYS A 880 16.49 27.66 2.31
N PHE A 881 15.51 28.49 2.61
CA PHE A 881 15.49 29.87 2.12
C PHE A 881 14.68 30.79 3.03
N VAL A 882 15.01 32.07 3.00
CA VAL A 882 14.19 33.13 3.61
C VAL A 882 13.46 33.91 2.51
N ARG A 883 12.17 34.17 2.71
CA ARG A 883 11.37 34.98 1.79
C ARG A 883 10.82 36.22 2.49
N ASP A 884 11.17 37.37 1.95
CA ASP A 884 10.59 38.66 2.29
C ASP A 884 9.28 38.88 1.52
N ARG A 885 8.17 39.08 2.24
CA ARG A 885 6.85 39.46 1.70
C ARG A 885 6.44 40.87 2.12
N GLY A 886 7.37 41.70 2.58
CA GLY A 886 7.14 43.05 3.07
C GLY A 886 6.69 43.06 4.53
N SER A 887 5.44 42.70 4.80
CA SER A 887 4.88 42.70 6.17
C SER A 887 5.15 41.40 6.95
N VAL A 888 5.53 40.33 6.25
CA VAL A 888 5.83 39.02 6.84
C VAL A 888 7.10 38.47 6.19
N VAL A 889 8.00 37.96 7.02
CA VAL A 889 9.21 37.25 6.60
C VAL A 889 9.04 35.78 6.98
N VAL A 890 9.29 34.90 6.01
CA VAL A 890 9.10 33.45 6.18
C VAL A 890 10.45 32.75 6.07
N TYR A 891 10.77 31.90 7.04
CA TYR A 891 11.88 30.95 6.93
C TYR A 891 11.33 29.58 6.55
N PHE A 892 11.92 28.97 5.52
CA PHE A 892 11.53 27.67 5.03
C PHE A 892 12.71 26.70 5.08
N SER A 893 12.50 25.51 5.63
CA SER A 893 13.48 24.42 5.70
C SER A 893 12.79 23.08 5.49
N THR A 894 13.37 22.22 4.63
CA THR A 894 12.82 20.90 4.30
C THR A 894 13.44 19.75 5.09
N ALA A 895 14.22 20.06 6.14
CA ALA A 895 15.02 19.07 6.89
C ALA A 895 14.20 17.91 7.48
N THR A 896 12.92 18.15 7.80
CA THR A 896 12.02 17.15 8.39
C THR A 896 11.05 16.54 7.38
N PHE A 897 11.04 17.00 6.12
CA PHE A 897 10.05 16.61 5.14
C PHE A 897 10.33 15.19 4.66
N LYS A 898 9.37 14.29 4.86
CA LYS A 898 9.47 12.87 4.47
C LYS A 898 8.51 12.61 3.33
N PHE A 899 9.03 12.06 2.24
CA PHE A 899 8.20 11.66 1.11
C PHE A 899 7.49 10.34 1.40
N PRO A 900 6.14 10.24 1.24
CA PRO A 900 5.40 9.05 1.63
C PRO A 900 5.57 7.87 0.67
N GLY A 901 5.83 8.16 -0.62
CA GLY A 901 5.97 7.17 -1.67
C GLY A 901 7.42 6.83 -2.00
N ILE A 902 7.64 6.33 -3.21
CA ILE A 902 8.98 6.03 -3.72
C ILE A 902 9.49 7.23 -4.50
N LEU A 903 10.34 8.06 -3.86
CA LEU A 903 10.82 9.32 -4.44
C LEU A 903 11.48 9.16 -5.83
N LYS A 904 12.22 8.06 -6.03
CA LYS A 904 12.87 7.77 -7.32
C LYS A 904 11.89 7.36 -8.42
N ASN A 905 10.62 7.10 -8.14
CA ASN A 905 9.64 6.84 -9.21
C ASN A 905 9.24 8.16 -9.88
N CYS A 906 9.98 8.54 -10.93
CA CYS A 906 9.74 9.76 -11.70
C CYS A 906 8.32 9.81 -12.30
N ALA A 907 7.75 8.64 -12.66
CA ALA A 907 6.44 8.53 -13.26
C ALA A 907 5.30 8.90 -12.30
N MET A 908 5.57 9.10 -11.00
CA MET A 908 4.57 9.61 -10.05
C MET A 908 4.28 11.10 -10.20
N CYS A 909 5.08 11.85 -10.97
CA CYS A 909 4.79 13.26 -11.23
C CYS A 909 4.85 13.56 -12.73
N HIS A 910 5.80 12.95 -13.45
CA HIS A 910 6.05 13.25 -14.85
C HIS A 910 5.03 12.60 -15.80
N LYS A 911 4.76 13.29 -16.92
CA LYS A 911 4.02 12.73 -18.06
C LYS A 911 4.93 11.83 -18.89
N GLY A 912 4.56 10.58 -19.09
CA GLY A 912 5.35 9.63 -19.89
C GLY A 912 6.85 9.67 -19.51
N THR A 913 7.70 9.92 -20.50
CA THR A 913 9.17 9.98 -20.35
C THR A 913 9.73 11.41 -20.33
N THR A 914 8.92 12.42 -19.98
CA THR A 914 9.36 13.84 -19.98
C THR A 914 10.52 14.15 -19.03
N TYR A 915 10.87 13.23 -18.14
CA TYR A 915 12.05 13.32 -17.27
C TYR A 915 13.35 12.85 -17.92
N THR A 916 13.31 12.26 -19.13
CA THR A 916 14.49 11.63 -19.75
C THR A 916 15.40 12.61 -20.51
N SER A 917 14.98 13.86 -20.69
CA SER A 917 15.77 14.90 -21.34
C SER A 917 15.32 16.31 -20.91
N ILE A 918 16.18 17.29 -21.17
CA ILE A 918 15.84 18.72 -21.09
C ILE A 918 15.77 19.25 -22.52
N PRO A 919 14.74 20.04 -22.89
CA PRO A 919 14.65 20.58 -24.24
C PRO A 919 15.80 21.54 -24.54
N ALA A 920 16.22 21.59 -25.80
CA ALA A 920 17.02 22.71 -26.30
C ALA A 920 16.28 24.03 -26.01
N GLY A 921 17.02 25.07 -25.65
CA GLY A 921 16.42 26.34 -25.29
C GLY A 921 16.02 26.48 -23.81
N ALA A 922 16.25 25.47 -22.96
CA ALA A 922 15.94 25.57 -21.54
C ALA A 922 16.80 26.64 -20.84
N GLN A 923 16.17 27.43 -19.98
CA GLN A 923 16.85 28.48 -19.23
C GLN A 923 17.60 27.94 -18.02
N VAL A 924 18.77 28.52 -17.77
CA VAL A 924 19.48 28.39 -16.49
C VAL A 924 18.62 28.92 -15.35
N THR A 925 18.75 28.32 -14.18
CA THR A 925 17.94 28.66 -13.01
C THR A 925 18.71 29.56 -12.07
N THR A 926 18.11 30.69 -11.69
CA THR A 926 18.66 31.64 -10.72
C THR A 926 18.61 31.06 -9.33
N ASP A 927 19.78 30.75 -8.77
CA ASP A 927 19.93 30.37 -7.37
C ASP A 927 20.02 31.61 -6.46
N GLU A 928 20.59 32.70 -6.98
CA GLU A 928 20.71 33.98 -6.28
C GLU A 928 20.58 35.16 -7.25
N THR A 929 19.70 36.09 -6.92
CA THR A 929 19.51 37.33 -7.67
C THR A 929 20.47 38.39 -7.17
N THR A 930 21.37 38.87 -8.03
CA THR A 930 22.35 39.89 -7.66
C THR A 930 22.74 40.75 -8.86
N ASN A 931 23.09 42.01 -8.60
CA ASN A 931 23.70 42.89 -9.59
C ASN A 931 25.24 42.94 -9.45
N GLY A 932 25.83 42.14 -8.55
CA GLY A 932 27.28 42.10 -8.28
C GLY A 932 27.74 43.08 -7.19
N THR A 933 26.85 43.89 -6.64
CA THR A 933 27.16 44.79 -5.51
C THR A 933 27.21 43.98 -4.20
N ALA A 934 28.27 44.15 -3.41
CA ALA A 934 28.37 43.53 -2.10
C ALA A 934 27.30 44.09 -1.14
N LEU A 935 26.65 43.20 -0.40
CA LEU A 935 25.61 43.57 0.55
C LEU A 935 26.22 43.90 1.92
N ASP A 936 25.67 44.91 2.58
CA ASP A 936 25.86 45.22 3.99
C ASP A 936 24.51 45.58 4.64
N LEU A 937 24.49 45.73 5.97
CA LEU A 937 23.27 46.02 6.73
C LEU A 937 22.62 47.37 6.40
N THR A 938 23.33 48.29 5.74
CA THR A 938 22.83 49.62 5.37
C THR A 938 22.25 49.67 3.96
N ASN A 939 22.73 48.80 3.06
CA ASN A 939 22.39 48.84 1.65
C ASN A 939 21.50 47.68 1.17
N ASN A 940 21.39 46.59 1.95
CA ASN A 940 20.83 45.32 1.47
C ASN A 940 19.39 45.44 0.92
N VAL A 941 18.52 46.17 1.62
CA VAL A 941 17.12 46.38 1.19
C VAL A 941 17.06 47.03 -0.21
N ALA A 942 17.83 48.10 -0.40
CA ALA A 942 17.83 48.86 -1.66
C ALA A 942 18.46 48.06 -2.80
N VAL A 943 19.64 47.47 -2.56
CA VAL A 943 20.39 46.70 -3.57
C VAL A 943 19.62 45.46 -4.02
N VAL A 944 19.04 44.69 -3.09
CA VAL A 944 18.24 43.50 -3.44
C VAL A 944 16.97 43.90 -4.19
N SER A 945 16.29 44.97 -3.76
CA SER A 945 15.09 45.47 -4.47
C SER A 945 15.40 45.90 -5.90
N ALA A 946 16.53 46.60 -6.11
CA ALA A 946 17.00 46.99 -7.43
C ALA A 946 17.36 45.77 -8.29
N SER A 947 18.18 44.85 -7.75
CA SER A 947 18.60 43.63 -8.44
C SER A 947 17.42 42.77 -8.89
N ARG A 948 16.37 42.70 -8.05
CA ARG A 948 15.12 41.99 -8.39
C ARG A 948 14.28 42.71 -9.44
N THR A 949 14.45 44.00 -9.64
CA THR A 949 13.72 44.76 -10.66
C THR A 949 14.36 44.60 -12.05
N SER A 950 15.66 44.35 -12.11
CA SER A 950 16.44 44.19 -13.33
C SER A 950 16.66 42.74 -13.79
N VAL A 951 16.00 41.76 -13.17
CA VAL A 951 16.16 40.33 -13.55
C VAL A 951 15.75 40.08 -15.01
N PRO A 952 16.48 39.20 -15.74
CA PRO A 952 17.71 38.53 -15.33
C PRO A 952 18.94 39.46 -15.39
N ASN A 953 19.80 39.38 -14.37
CA ASN A 953 21.08 40.10 -14.34
C ASN A 953 22.21 39.23 -14.89
N ALA A 954 23.21 39.85 -15.51
CA ALA A 954 24.42 39.16 -15.97
C ALA A 954 25.22 38.51 -14.82
N THR A 955 25.08 39.06 -13.61
CA THR A 955 25.79 38.64 -12.39
C THR A 955 24.97 37.71 -11.51
N ASP A 956 23.70 37.44 -11.82
CA ASP A 956 22.90 36.43 -11.11
C ASP A 956 23.68 35.11 -11.03
N LEU A 957 23.66 34.46 -9.87
CA LEU A 957 24.25 33.12 -9.74
C LEU A 957 23.22 32.10 -10.20
N VAL A 958 23.61 31.28 -11.17
CA VAL A 958 22.74 30.35 -11.87
C VAL A 958 23.32 28.95 -11.91
N THR A 959 22.43 27.97 -12.08
CA THR A 959 22.75 26.58 -12.34
C THR A 959 22.21 26.16 -13.71
N THR A 960 22.98 25.37 -14.47
CA THR A 960 22.59 24.91 -15.80
C THR A 960 21.40 23.96 -15.75
N PRO A 961 20.57 23.89 -16.81
CA PRO A 961 19.22 23.34 -16.73
C PRO A 961 19.12 21.87 -16.31
N PHE A 962 19.98 21.00 -16.86
CA PHE A 962 20.00 19.57 -16.53
C PHE A 962 20.56 19.36 -15.13
N THR A 963 21.68 20.00 -14.83
CA THR A 963 22.32 19.97 -13.51
C THR A 963 21.37 20.42 -12.40
N GLY A 964 20.61 21.50 -12.62
CA GLY A 964 19.62 22.00 -11.65
C GLY A 964 18.56 20.95 -11.32
N ALA A 965 18.06 20.22 -12.31
CA ALA A 965 17.10 19.14 -12.10
C ALA A 965 17.67 18.01 -11.21
N CYS A 966 18.94 17.66 -11.39
CA CYS A 966 19.61 16.56 -10.68
C CYS A 966 20.09 16.97 -9.28
N VAL A 967 20.75 18.12 -9.15
CA VAL A 967 21.30 18.61 -7.87
C VAL A 967 20.21 18.96 -6.85
N SER A 968 18.98 19.13 -7.32
CA SER A 968 17.79 19.29 -6.47
C SER A 968 17.42 18.02 -5.68
N CYS A 969 18.01 16.87 -6.00
CA CYS A 969 17.94 15.65 -5.18
C CYS A 969 19.34 15.10 -4.83
N HIS A 970 20.28 15.16 -5.77
CA HIS A 970 21.64 14.61 -5.66
C HIS A 970 22.65 15.71 -5.36
N ASP A 971 22.66 16.19 -4.11
CA ASP A 971 23.42 17.37 -3.72
C ASP A 971 24.71 17.06 -2.93
N ALA A 972 25.07 15.78 -2.84
CA ALA A 972 26.31 15.32 -2.22
C ALA A 972 27.54 15.87 -2.96
N PRO A 973 28.69 16.10 -2.27
CA PRO A 973 29.88 16.70 -2.90
C PRO A 973 30.40 15.93 -4.12
N ASN A 974 30.40 14.60 -4.08
CA ASN A 974 30.82 13.75 -5.20
C ASN A 974 29.85 13.83 -6.40
N ALA A 975 28.55 13.89 -6.15
CA ALA A 975 27.54 14.07 -7.20
C ALA A 975 27.71 15.43 -7.90
N LYS A 976 27.91 16.51 -7.13
CA LYS A 976 28.21 17.85 -7.68
C LYS A 976 29.50 17.88 -8.49
N ALA A 977 30.55 17.19 -8.02
CA ALA A 977 31.81 17.09 -8.77
C ALA A 977 31.63 16.35 -10.11
N HIS A 978 30.88 15.24 -10.11
CA HIS A 978 30.53 14.50 -11.32
C HIS A 978 29.74 15.37 -12.31
N MET A 979 28.72 16.11 -11.84
CA MET A 979 27.96 17.02 -12.71
C MET A 979 28.87 18.06 -13.37
N LYS A 980 29.80 18.65 -12.62
CA LYS A 980 30.80 19.60 -13.15
C LYS A 980 31.73 18.97 -14.18
N GLN A 981 32.15 17.73 -13.98
CA GLN A 981 32.97 17.00 -14.95
C GLN A 981 32.23 16.78 -16.28
N MET A 982 30.89 16.67 -16.25
CA MET A 982 30.05 16.50 -17.42
C MET A 982 29.56 17.84 -18.02
N GLY A 983 30.24 18.95 -17.70
CA GLY A 983 29.93 20.30 -18.19
C GLY A 983 28.84 21.03 -17.42
N GLY A 984 28.24 20.41 -16.39
CA GLY A 984 27.28 21.09 -15.52
C GLY A 984 27.90 22.26 -14.76
N GLN A 985 27.19 23.38 -14.67
CA GLN A 985 27.65 24.53 -13.89
C GLN A 985 26.66 24.82 -12.76
N ILE A 986 27.20 25.04 -11.56
CA ILE A 986 26.43 25.23 -10.32
C ILE A 986 26.82 26.56 -9.70
N ARG A 987 25.84 27.45 -9.49
CA ARG A 987 26.00 28.81 -8.91
C ARG A 987 27.12 29.63 -9.56
N VAL A 988 27.20 29.60 -10.90
CA VAL A 988 28.12 30.46 -11.67
C VAL A 988 27.41 31.76 -12.08
N ALA A 989 28.15 32.82 -12.39
CA ALA A 989 27.52 34.03 -12.93
C ALA A 989 26.82 33.74 -14.26
N ARG A 990 25.63 34.30 -14.48
CA ARG A 990 24.84 34.08 -15.70
C ARG A 990 25.62 34.38 -16.98
N SER A 991 26.45 35.42 -16.97
CA SER A 991 27.25 35.83 -18.13
C SER A 991 28.26 34.78 -18.61
N VAL A 992 28.61 33.80 -17.76
CA VAL A 992 29.53 32.71 -18.10
C VAL A 992 28.82 31.35 -18.16
N ALA A 993 27.50 31.31 -17.94
CA ALA A 993 26.75 30.08 -17.96
C ALA A 993 26.55 29.61 -19.40
N ASP A 994 26.92 28.35 -19.67
CA ASP A 994 26.80 27.69 -20.95
C ASP A 994 26.01 26.38 -20.81
N PRO A 995 24.67 26.43 -20.96
CA PRO A 995 23.84 25.22 -20.96
C PRO A 995 24.23 24.19 -22.01
N SER A 996 24.88 24.60 -23.11
CA SER A 996 25.24 23.69 -24.20
C SER A 996 26.44 22.80 -23.86
N SER A 997 27.17 23.14 -22.80
CA SER A 997 28.30 22.34 -22.30
C SER A 997 27.86 21.05 -21.58
N GLU A 998 26.58 20.91 -21.18
CA GLU A 998 26.08 19.73 -20.48
C GLU A 998 26.05 18.48 -21.40
N ALA A 999 26.89 17.49 -21.10
CA ALA A 999 26.92 16.22 -21.81
C ALA A 999 26.09 15.11 -21.13
N CYS A 1000 25.15 15.47 -20.25
CA CYS A 1000 24.42 14.52 -19.39
C CYS A 1000 23.55 13.53 -20.19
N VAL A 1001 22.92 13.98 -21.28
CA VAL A 1001 21.96 13.18 -22.09
C VAL A 1001 22.64 11.99 -22.77
N THR A 1002 23.95 12.04 -23.03
CA THR A 1002 24.67 10.93 -23.68
C THR A 1002 24.67 9.66 -22.82
N CYS A 1003 24.70 9.81 -21.49
CA CYS A 1003 24.67 8.71 -20.55
C CYS A 1003 23.29 8.50 -19.92
N HIS A 1004 22.57 9.58 -19.61
CA HIS A 1004 21.33 9.55 -18.84
C HIS A 1004 20.06 9.75 -19.68
N GLY A 1005 20.20 10.05 -20.98
CA GLY A 1005 19.09 10.07 -21.91
C GLY A 1005 18.45 8.69 -22.10
N SER A 1006 17.33 8.61 -22.81
CA SER A 1006 16.56 7.38 -22.99
C SER A 1006 17.34 6.18 -23.56
N THR A 1007 18.37 6.44 -24.36
CA THR A 1007 19.23 5.44 -25.02
C THR A 1007 20.66 5.42 -24.47
N GLY A 1008 20.97 6.22 -23.45
CA GLY A 1008 22.30 6.26 -22.85
C GLY A 1008 22.65 4.97 -22.11
N ALA A 1009 23.92 4.80 -21.73
CA ALA A 1009 24.37 3.62 -21.00
C ALA A 1009 23.73 3.47 -19.60
N ASN A 1010 23.27 4.58 -19.02
CA ASN A 1010 22.67 4.66 -17.68
C ASN A 1010 21.38 5.49 -17.74
N PRO A 1011 20.38 5.06 -18.54
CA PRO A 1011 19.23 5.88 -18.84
C PRO A 1011 18.41 6.10 -17.57
N LEU A 1012 17.81 7.29 -17.42
CA LEU A 1012 17.14 7.69 -16.17
C LEU A 1012 16.07 6.69 -15.71
N TRP A 1013 15.29 6.13 -16.65
CA TRP A 1013 14.26 5.13 -16.35
C TRP A 1013 14.86 3.83 -15.76
N ASN A 1014 16.10 3.47 -16.13
CA ASN A 1014 16.76 2.26 -15.65
C ASN A 1014 17.46 2.49 -14.30
N VAL A 1015 18.15 3.62 -14.11
CA VAL A 1015 18.85 3.88 -12.85
C VAL A 1015 17.88 4.28 -11.72
N HIS A 1016 16.71 4.81 -12.07
CA HIS A 1016 15.63 5.08 -11.13
C HIS A 1016 14.58 3.95 -11.05
N ARG A 1017 14.76 2.87 -11.83
CA ARG A 1017 13.83 1.74 -11.81
C ARG A 1017 13.67 1.20 -10.41
N PHE A 1018 12.45 0.76 -10.13
CA PHE A 1018 12.15 0.01 -8.94
C PHE A 1018 11.64 -1.35 -9.36
N SER A 1019 12.46 -2.40 -9.20
CA SER A 1019 12.23 -3.79 -9.65
C SER A 1019 11.00 -4.48 -9.05
N VAL A 1020 10.18 -3.73 -8.33
CA VAL A 1020 9.09 -4.19 -7.46
C VAL A 1020 7.73 -3.69 -7.95
N VAL A 1021 7.73 -2.71 -8.85
CA VAL A 1021 6.58 -2.31 -9.68
C VAL A 1021 6.90 -2.85 -11.06
N GLY A 1022 6.07 -3.75 -11.59
CA GLY A 1022 6.19 -4.14 -13.00
C GLY A 1022 5.82 -2.93 -13.85
N GLU A 1023 6.81 -2.13 -14.21
CA GLU A 1023 6.71 -1.12 -15.27
C GLU A 1023 7.20 -1.70 -16.60
#